data_AF-A0A2G3LGK8-F1
#
_entry.id   AF-A0A2G3LGK8-F1
#
_cell.length_a   1.000
_cell.length_b   1.000
_cell.length_c   1.000
_cell.angle_alpha   90.00
_cell.angle_beta   90.00
_cell.angle_gamma   90.00
#
_symmetry.space_group_name_H-M   'P 1'
#
loop_
_entity.id
_entity.type
_entity.pdbx_description
1 polymer ?
#
loop_
_entity_poly.entity_id
_entity_poly.type
_entity_poly.pdbx_seq_one_letter_code
_entity_poly.pdbx_strand_id
1 'polypeptide(L)'
;MTAEAAPLGTFDKKTASYQAKLSAMGTLSGAVSTFQNSLSALSNTNNFRAVSATPADPLVLTASAGAKAVAGNYNINVTQLAQSQTLMSGGMASKLSTIGLGSKTTISFQLGALTGGTFGLNGTALGATTAQTGISNGSLILNGTAIPTDASTKSARALADAINAKSSTTGVTATAQPTSSSATMFAGFGSVETGADGTYSLSVGGIEIVTQGNGVAANGGITAASLDTTLEGPNAVSNALAAANITVTGKAADGTLKFTRADGSNLNIEEVVTGSVKGGIGHASNSVNDGSNVTLTSTINLASSNASPITIAGSNPAAAGLTAGSGGAYMNTNFTQDGTQATGTVVIDATNNTLQGIRDAINNAGLGVTASIVSDGTDKPFHLVLSSSKTGANSSMKISLSGSDGLPPDSALNDLLSYDASGTQNLKQNSAAQNTNFSVNGIAITSASNSVDTAIEGVTLGIAKVGSTSLSVQKDTSTVKTSINTFVKAYNDLNTAMAKMTAYDPETKKGGVLLGDSTAQSIQSQLRKQLGAPITGLNSSLSTLSQVGISFQKDGSLTLDSSKLDKAISANFTDIAGLFSALGKATDSNVAFTSSTAATKPGSYELTITTMASQGSITSAAVMPATTTIGSDTTWSITLNDTEPSAAKNTAQVVIPAGTYTPAQMASIIQSSINGVKSFSDNGSTVSASVDGAGKLVLASSRYGSVSNIAISSGTGTAPTDLFGASAPVKGTDVAGTLGGQPVIGSGQTLTGAAGSPADGLKIEVTGGTTGSRGTVSFSQGYAYQLNNLATSFLGTDGMITNRSKGLNETIKSIATQRDKFSDKLNDIEARYRAQYSRLDVSLNKLQGMQSYLTQQLAAIAANR
;
A
#
# COMPACT_ATOMS: atom_id res chain seq x y z
N MET A 1 46.74 -43.69 55.88
CA MET A 1 45.70 -42.84 55.25
C MET A 1 45.88 -42.71 53.74
N THR A 2 47.04 -42.29 53.21
CA THR A 2 47.23 -42.07 51.76
C THR A 2 47.03 -43.33 50.90
N ALA A 3 47.52 -44.50 51.34
CA ALA A 3 47.29 -45.77 50.63
C ALA A 3 45.81 -46.21 50.69
N GLU A 4 45.14 -46.00 51.82
CA GLU A 4 43.71 -46.29 52.02
C GLU A 4 42.81 -45.41 51.14
N ALA A 5 43.27 -44.20 50.78
CA ALA A 5 42.56 -43.27 49.91
C ALA A 5 42.68 -43.57 48.41
N ALA A 6 43.51 -44.53 47.99
CA ALA A 6 43.71 -44.85 46.56
C ALA A 6 42.42 -45.13 45.75
N PRO A 7 41.36 -45.75 46.32
CA PRO A 7 40.09 -45.93 45.62
C PRO A 7 39.35 -44.62 45.29
N LEU A 8 39.54 -43.53 46.05
CA LEU A 8 38.96 -42.22 45.73
C LEU A 8 39.43 -41.72 44.37
N GLY A 9 40.73 -41.83 44.09
CA GLY A 9 41.29 -41.47 42.79
C GLY A 9 40.74 -42.33 41.63
N THR A 10 40.24 -43.54 41.91
CA THR A 10 39.56 -44.37 40.91
C THR A 10 38.15 -43.86 40.64
N PHE A 11 37.41 -43.43 41.68
CA PHE A 11 36.11 -42.79 41.51
C PHE A 11 36.24 -41.47 40.73
N ASP A 12 37.24 -40.64 41.05
CA ASP A 12 37.48 -39.38 40.34
C ASP A 12 37.79 -39.61 38.85
N LYS A 13 38.63 -40.61 38.53
CA LYS A 13 38.90 -41.01 37.13
C LYS A 13 37.63 -41.47 36.41
N LYS A 14 36.76 -42.25 37.07
CA LYS A 14 35.47 -42.68 36.50
C LYS A 14 34.56 -41.48 36.27
N THR A 15 34.41 -40.60 37.27
CA THR A 15 33.61 -39.38 37.18
C THR A 15 34.07 -38.50 36.02
N ALA A 16 35.37 -38.24 35.90
CA ALA A 16 35.94 -37.47 34.80
C ALA A 16 35.64 -38.12 33.43
N SER A 17 35.73 -39.46 33.33
CA SER A 17 35.39 -40.18 32.10
C SER A 17 33.90 -40.04 31.72
N TYR A 18 32.98 -40.19 32.68
CA TYR A 18 31.55 -40.02 32.40
C TYR A 18 31.16 -38.56 32.13
N GLN A 19 31.80 -37.59 32.79
CA GLN A 19 31.63 -36.16 32.50
C GLN A 19 32.13 -35.79 31.09
N ALA A 20 33.25 -36.36 30.65
CA ALA A 20 33.72 -36.21 29.28
C ALA A 20 32.72 -36.78 28.27
N LYS A 21 32.13 -37.96 28.55
CA LYS A 21 31.07 -38.55 27.71
C LYS A 21 29.81 -37.69 27.68
N LEU A 22 29.39 -37.14 28.83
CA LEU A 22 28.23 -36.26 28.92
C LEU A 22 28.46 -34.96 28.13
N SER A 23 29.65 -34.36 28.24
CA SER A 23 30.04 -33.19 27.47
C SER A 23 30.04 -33.50 25.96
N ALA A 24 30.56 -34.68 25.58
CA ALA A 24 30.55 -35.13 24.20
C ALA A 24 29.12 -35.33 23.64
N MET A 25 28.19 -35.88 24.44
CA MET A 25 26.77 -35.92 24.09
C MET A 25 26.16 -34.54 23.93
N GLY A 26 26.55 -33.57 24.77
CA GLY A 26 26.14 -32.16 24.63
C GLY A 26 26.58 -31.55 23.29
N THR A 27 27.84 -31.75 22.90
CA THR A 27 28.33 -31.31 21.57
C THR A 27 27.59 -32.00 20.44
N LEU A 28 27.34 -33.31 20.56
CA LEU A 28 26.57 -34.05 19.56
C LEU A 28 25.14 -33.51 19.43
N SER A 29 24.48 -33.24 20.56
CA SER A 29 23.16 -32.59 20.61
C SER A 29 23.18 -31.23 19.90
N GLY A 30 24.18 -30.40 20.16
CA GLY A 30 24.36 -29.10 19.50
C GLY A 30 24.58 -29.23 17.99
N ALA A 31 25.37 -30.21 17.56
CA ALA A 31 25.60 -30.49 16.15
C ALA A 31 24.33 -31.00 15.43
N VAL A 32 23.57 -31.90 16.06
CA VAL A 32 22.28 -32.39 15.52
C VAL A 32 21.25 -31.26 15.46
N SER A 33 21.21 -30.36 16.46
CA SER A 33 20.34 -29.19 16.45
C SER A 33 20.71 -28.20 15.34
N THR A 34 22.01 -27.96 15.12
CA THR A 34 22.50 -27.13 14.01
C THR A 34 22.12 -27.73 12.66
N PHE A 35 22.28 -29.05 12.52
CA PHE A 35 21.84 -29.77 11.33
C PHE A 35 20.32 -29.65 11.14
N GLN A 36 19.53 -29.86 12.19
CA GLN A 36 18.07 -29.70 12.17
C GLN A 36 17.65 -28.30 11.68
N ASN A 37 18.28 -27.25 12.21
CA ASN A 37 17.99 -25.87 11.82
C ASN A 37 18.29 -25.62 10.33
N SER A 38 19.33 -26.23 9.77
CA SER A 38 19.66 -26.13 8.34
C SER A 38 18.58 -26.73 7.42
N LEU A 39 17.73 -27.63 7.93
CA LEU A 39 16.66 -28.27 7.16
C LEU A 39 15.42 -27.36 7.00
N SER A 40 15.26 -26.35 7.84
CA SER A 40 14.07 -25.48 7.85
C SER A 40 13.84 -24.80 6.49
N ALA A 41 14.89 -24.20 5.90
CA ALA A 41 14.82 -23.55 4.60
C ALA A 41 14.50 -24.51 3.45
N LEU A 42 14.98 -25.76 3.55
CA LEU A 42 14.73 -26.82 2.56
C LEU A 42 13.37 -27.51 2.75
N SER A 43 12.78 -27.41 3.94
CA SER A 43 11.44 -27.91 4.21
C SER A 43 10.34 -26.92 3.78
N ASN A 44 10.68 -25.66 3.53
CA ASN A 44 9.75 -24.63 3.09
C ASN A 44 9.54 -24.70 1.57
N THR A 45 8.39 -25.23 1.16
CA THR A 45 7.98 -25.38 -0.25
C THR A 45 7.96 -24.06 -1.03
N ASN A 46 7.73 -22.93 -0.36
CA ASN A 46 7.67 -21.61 -1.02
C ASN A 46 9.02 -21.21 -1.61
N ASN A 47 10.13 -21.59 -0.98
CA ASN A 47 11.48 -21.29 -1.47
C ASN A 47 11.78 -21.94 -2.83
N PHE A 48 11.11 -23.05 -3.16
CA PHE A 48 11.27 -23.78 -4.43
C PHE A 48 10.25 -23.40 -5.50
N ARG A 49 9.35 -22.48 -5.18
CA ARG A 49 8.43 -21.85 -6.13
C ARG A 49 8.69 -20.35 -6.27
N ALA A 50 9.65 -19.84 -5.49
CA ALA A 50 10.01 -18.44 -5.48
C ALA A 50 10.54 -18.01 -6.84
N VAL A 51 10.09 -16.83 -7.23
CA VAL A 51 10.54 -16.13 -8.42
C VAL A 51 11.09 -14.80 -7.92
N SER A 52 12.18 -14.36 -8.52
CA SER A 52 12.79 -13.07 -8.26
C SER A 52 12.42 -12.11 -9.38
N ALA A 53 12.13 -10.85 -9.03
CA ALA A 53 11.85 -9.78 -9.97
C ALA A 53 12.95 -8.73 -9.82
N THR A 54 13.84 -8.64 -10.80
CA THR A 54 15.03 -7.78 -10.74
C THR A 54 14.91 -6.66 -11.79
N PRO A 55 14.72 -5.40 -11.36
CA PRO A 55 14.72 -4.26 -12.27
C PRO A 55 16.16 -3.92 -12.70
N ALA A 56 16.33 -3.41 -13.92
CA ALA A 56 17.62 -2.94 -14.41
C ALA A 56 18.05 -1.62 -13.73
N ASP A 57 17.09 -0.72 -13.46
CA ASP A 57 17.30 0.51 -12.69
C ASP A 57 16.44 0.54 -11.41
N PRO A 58 17.02 0.25 -10.23
CA PRO A 58 16.31 0.26 -8.96
C PRO A 58 15.88 1.66 -8.48
N LEU A 59 16.40 2.74 -9.07
CA LEU A 59 15.99 4.12 -8.72
C LEU A 59 14.68 4.53 -9.38
N VAL A 60 14.33 3.90 -10.51
CA VAL A 60 13.05 4.10 -11.20
C VAL A 60 12.00 3.16 -10.63
N LEU A 61 12.38 1.91 -10.39
CA LEU A 61 11.46 0.83 -10.08
C LEU A 61 12.08 -0.17 -9.10
N THR A 62 11.34 -0.55 -8.07
CA THR A 62 11.56 -1.78 -7.30
C THR A 62 10.52 -2.83 -7.72
N ALA A 63 10.82 -4.12 -7.58
CA ALA A 63 9.84 -5.16 -7.86
C ALA A 63 9.98 -6.33 -6.89
N SER A 64 8.86 -6.98 -6.59
CA SER A 64 8.81 -8.26 -5.89
C SER A 64 7.90 -9.21 -6.63
N ALA A 65 8.29 -10.48 -6.72
CA ALA A 65 7.47 -11.53 -7.33
C ALA A 65 6.88 -12.45 -6.26
N GLY A 66 5.57 -12.65 -6.34
CA GLY A 66 4.81 -13.62 -5.56
C GLY A 66 4.70 -14.97 -6.27
N ALA A 67 3.99 -15.92 -5.65
CA ALA A 67 3.90 -17.31 -6.11
C ALA A 67 3.21 -17.52 -7.47
N LYS A 68 2.51 -16.49 -7.98
CA LYS A 68 1.85 -16.49 -9.29
C LYS A 68 2.68 -15.81 -10.39
N ALA A 69 3.83 -15.23 -10.04
CA ALA A 69 4.67 -14.55 -11.03
C ALA A 69 5.19 -15.54 -12.08
N VAL A 70 5.15 -15.13 -13.34
CA VAL A 70 5.65 -15.91 -14.47
C VAL A 70 7.01 -15.35 -14.90
N ALA A 71 7.96 -16.24 -15.21
CA ALA A 71 9.28 -15.82 -15.68
C ALA A 71 9.20 -15.13 -17.04
N GLY A 72 9.91 -14.02 -17.19
CA GLY A 72 9.88 -13.20 -18.40
C GLY A 72 10.63 -11.88 -18.25
N ASN A 73 10.82 -11.17 -19.37
CA ASN A 73 11.36 -9.81 -19.38
C ASN A 73 10.27 -8.81 -19.78
N TYR A 74 10.19 -7.71 -19.05
CA TYR A 74 9.18 -6.67 -19.23
C TYR A 74 9.86 -5.31 -19.38
N ASN A 75 9.49 -4.55 -20.42
CA ASN A 75 9.93 -3.18 -20.59
C ASN A 75 8.91 -2.24 -19.95
N ILE A 76 9.36 -1.41 -19.01
CA ILE A 76 8.51 -0.53 -18.23
C ILE A 76 8.89 0.92 -18.55
N ASN A 77 7.91 1.74 -18.94
CA ASN A 77 8.09 3.17 -19.15
C ASN A 77 7.08 3.94 -18.30
N VAL A 78 7.58 4.66 -17.30
CA VAL A 78 6.77 5.45 -16.37
C VAL A 78 6.74 6.88 -16.84
N THR A 79 5.55 7.45 -17.01
CA THR A 79 5.34 8.84 -17.46
C THR A 79 4.79 9.75 -16.36
N GLN A 80 4.12 9.21 -15.35
CA GLN A 80 3.58 9.95 -14.23
C GLN A 80 3.52 9.08 -12.96
N LEU A 81 3.75 9.68 -11.79
CA LEU A 81 3.57 9.03 -10.49
C LEU A 81 2.19 9.35 -9.92
N ALA A 82 1.65 8.42 -9.13
CA ALA A 82 0.48 8.72 -8.33
C ALA A 82 0.82 9.74 -7.25
N GLN A 83 -0.07 10.71 -7.07
CA GLN A 83 0.02 11.76 -6.06
C GLN A 83 -1.26 11.80 -5.24
N SER A 84 -1.12 12.14 -3.96
CA SER A 84 -2.23 12.50 -3.10
C SER A 84 -2.61 13.96 -3.34
N GLN A 85 -3.89 14.27 -3.19
CA GLN A 85 -4.30 15.67 -3.23
C GLN A 85 -3.88 16.35 -1.93
N THR A 86 -3.37 17.56 -2.02
CA THR A 86 -3.09 18.41 -0.87
C THR A 86 -3.79 19.76 -1.04
N LEU A 87 -4.51 20.17 0.01
CA LEU A 87 -5.26 21.42 0.10
C LEU A 87 -4.74 22.23 1.28
N MET A 88 -4.67 23.55 1.14
CA MET A 88 -4.14 24.47 2.13
C MET A 88 -5.12 25.60 2.41
N SER A 89 -5.35 25.90 3.68
CA SER A 89 -6.19 27.01 4.11
C SER A 89 -5.50 28.38 3.93
N GLY A 90 -6.31 29.44 4.01
CA GLY A 90 -5.78 30.77 4.30
C GLY A 90 -4.95 30.78 5.59
N GLY A 91 -3.98 31.69 5.65
CA GLY A 91 -3.09 31.83 6.80
C GLY A 91 -3.79 32.44 8.01
N MET A 92 -3.47 31.94 9.21
CA MET A 92 -3.98 32.41 10.50
C MET A 92 -2.85 32.89 11.39
N ALA A 93 -3.11 33.91 12.21
CA ALA A 93 -2.12 34.48 13.13
C ALA A 93 -1.77 33.54 14.30
N SER A 94 -2.69 32.66 14.72
CA SER A 94 -2.48 31.73 15.82
C SER A 94 -3.14 30.38 15.54
N LYS A 95 -2.49 29.30 16.00
CA LYS A 95 -3.06 27.94 15.97
C LYS A 95 -4.11 27.68 17.07
N LEU A 96 -4.16 28.55 18.09
CA LEU A 96 -4.98 28.41 19.30
C LEU A 96 -6.12 29.41 19.39
N SER A 97 -6.17 30.43 18.53
CA SER A 97 -7.30 31.36 18.51
C SER A 97 -8.55 30.65 18.01
N THR A 98 -9.68 30.91 18.67
CA THR A 98 -11.00 30.44 18.23
C THR A 98 -11.33 30.98 16.85
N ILE A 99 -11.92 30.13 16.03
CA ILE A 99 -12.39 30.43 14.68
C ILE A 99 -13.92 30.45 14.75
N GLY A 100 -14.50 31.57 14.33
CA GLY A 100 -15.94 31.76 14.39
C GLY A 100 -16.50 31.99 15.78
N LEU A 101 -17.81 31.79 15.91
CA LEU A 101 -18.60 31.98 17.14
C LEU A 101 -18.80 30.67 17.91
N GLY A 102 -18.34 29.53 17.39
CA GLY A 102 -18.44 28.22 18.03
C GLY A 102 -19.78 27.53 17.81
N SER A 103 -20.55 27.97 16.81
CA SER A 103 -21.76 27.28 16.35
C SER A 103 -21.43 25.87 15.88
N LYS A 104 -22.19 24.88 16.33
CA LYS A 104 -21.97 23.47 16.00
C LYS A 104 -22.04 23.26 14.48
N THR A 105 -20.90 22.90 13.90
CA THR A 105 -20.68 22.79 12.47
C THR A 105 -20.16 21.39 12.15
N THR A 106 -20.88 20.68 11.29
CA THR A 106 -20.48 19.36 10.80
C THR A 106 -19.73 19.53 9.48
N ILE A 107 -18.45 19.15 9.47
CA ILE A 107 -17.61 19.09 8.28
C ILE A 107 -17.76 17.71 7.67
N SER A 108 -18.14 17.62 6.40
CA SER A 108 -18.27 16.37 5.65
C SER A 108 -17.13 16.25 4.63
N PHE A 109 -16.43 15.13 4.66
CA PHE A 109 -15.35 14.80 3.73
C PHE A 109 -15.81 13.72 2.76
N GLN A 110 -15.71 14.03 1.46
CA GLN A 110 -15.92 13.09 0.37
C GLN A 110 -14.65 12.99 -0.45
N LEU A 111 -14.26 11.77 -0.82
CA LEU A 111 -13.15 11.51 -1.74
C LEU A 111 -13.71 10.95 -3.04
N GLY A 112 -13.17 11.39 -4.17
CA GLY A 112 -13.70 11.04 -5.47
C GLY A 112 -12.85 11.50 -6.65
N ALA A 113 -13.38 11.27 -7.84
CA ALA A 113 -12.80 11.65 -9.11
C ALA A 113 -13.35 13.01 -9.58
N LEU A 114 -12.48 13.78 -10.23
CA LEU A 114 -12.85 15.00 -10.94
C LEU A 114 -12.94 14.70 -12.44
N THR A 115 -14.02 15.13 -13.08
CA THR A 115 -14.24 14.97 -14.52
C THR A 115 -14.65 16.28 -15.17
N GLY A 116 -14.27 16.45 -16.43
CA GLY A 116 -14.49 17.70 -17.17
C GLY A 116 -13.65 18.87 -16.64
N GLY A 117 -13.78 20.02 -17.30
CA GLY A 117 -13.15 21.27 -16.91
C GLY A 117 -11.62 21.30 -16.94
N THR A 118 -11.03 22.35 -16.36
CA THR A 118 -9.58 22.54 -16.26
C THR A 118 -9.21 23.14 -14.90
N PHE A 119 -8.00 22.88 -14.42
CA PHE A 119 -7.44 23.58 -13.27
C PHE A 119 -6.54 24.71 -13.75
N GLY A 120 -6.76 25.93 -13.27
CA GLY A 120 -5.92 27.05 -13.69
C GLY A 120 -6.40 28.40 -13.20
N LEU A 121 -6.11 29.45 -13.96
CA LEU A 121 -6.30 30.84 -13.56
C LEU A 121 -6.98 31.64 -14.67
N ASN A 122 -7.92 32.48 -14.29
CA ASN A 122 -8.46 33.51 -15.18
C ASN A 122 -7.63 34.77 -15.06
N GLY A 123 -7.15 35.28 -16.20
CA GLY A 123 -6.56 36.61 -16.29
C GLY A 123 -7.62 37.70 -16.36
N THR A 124 -7.17 38.93 -16.25
CA THR A 124 -7.94 40.14 -16.56
C THR A 124 -7.71 40.56 -18.01
N ALA A 125 -8.55 41.47 -18.53
CA ALA A 125 -8.34 42.01 -19.86
C ALA A 125 -6.99 42.74 -19.93
N LEU A 126 -6.28 42.60 -21.05
CA LEU A 126 -5.02 43.32 -21.25
C LEU A 126 -5.26 44.84 -21.23
N GLY A 127 -4.34 45.60 -20.62
CA GLY A 127 -4.48 47.05 -20.53
C GLY A 127 -4.39 47.74 -21.89
N ALA A 128 -4.99 48.94 -22.00
CA ALA A 128 -4.96 49.75 -23.23
C ALA A 128 -3.54 50.11 -23.68
N THR A 129 -2.59 50.27 -22.75
CA THR A 129 -1.17 50.47 -23.06
C THR A 129 -0.56 49.25 -23.72
N THR A 130 -0.88 48.04 -23.26
CA THR A 130 -0.42 46.77 -23.86
C THR A 130 -0.88 46.65 -25.31
N ALA A 131 -2.12 47.07 -25.61
CA ALA A 131 -2.65 47.07 -26.97
C ALA A 131 -1.87 47.99 -27.93
N GLN A 132 -1.20 49.02 -27.40
CA GLN A 132 -0.41 49.97 -28.18
C GLN A 132 1.07 49.58 -28.26
N THR A 133 1.70 49.27 -27.12
CA THR A 133 3.16 49.09 -27.01
C THR A 133 3.61 47.64 -26.92
N GLY A 134 2.69 46.69 -26.74
CA GLY A 134 3.00 45.28 -26.50
C GLY A 134 3.52 45.00 -25.08
N ILE A 135 3.71 43.72 -24.78
CA ILE A 135 4.24 43.24 -23.48
C ILE A 135 5.77 43.18 -23.58
N SER A 136 6.49 43.89 -22.71
CA SER A 136 7.95 43.90 -22.73
C SER A 136 8.56 42.56 -22.32
N ASN A 137 9.69 42.20 -22.92
CA ASN A 137 10.40 40.97 -22.58
C ASN A 137 10.76 40.91 -21.08
N GLY A 138 10.63 39.73 -20.47
CA GLY A 138 10.85 39.53 -19.04
C GLY A 138 9.68 39.95 -18.13
N SER A 139 8.59 40.50 -18.68
CA SER A 139 7.40 40.87 -17.89
C SER A 139 6.68 39.67 -17.28
N LEU A 140 6.79 38.48 -17.89
CA LEU A 140 6.09 37.28 -17.48
C LEU A 140 7.02 36.06 -17.38
N ILE A 141 6.97 35.40 -16.23
CA ILE A 141 7.59 34.12 -15.92
C ILE A 141 6.49 33.20 -15.39
N LEU A 142 6.32 32.04 -16.00
CA LEU A 142 5.37 31.01 -15.58
C LEU A 142 6.14 29.76 -15.16
N ASN A 143 5.91 29.26 -13.94
CA ASN A 143 6.58 28.07 -13.42
C ASN A 143 8.12 28.12 -13.59
N GLY A 144 8.69 29.28 -13.28
CA GLY A 144 10.13 29.55 -13.38
C GLY A 144 10.66 29.74 -14.81
N THR A 145 9.81 29.61 -15.84
CA THR A 145 10.20 29.78 -17.24
C THR A 145 9.75 31.14 -17.77
N ALA A 146 10.68 31.93 -18.30
CA ALA A 146 10.36 33.21 -18.92
C ALA A 146 9.57 33.01 -20.23
N ILE A 147 8.49 33.78 -20.39
CA ILE A 147 7.67 33.77 -21.60
C ILE A 147 8.20 34.82 -22.56
N PRO A 148 8.60 34.44 -23.79
CA PRO A 148 9.14 35.38 -24.76
C PRO A 148 8.02 36.32 -25.21
N THR A 149 8.10 37.57 -24.77
CA THR A 149 7.14 38.63 -25.10
C THR A 149 7.88 39.82 -25.65
N ASP A 150 7.26 40.57 -26.54
CA ASP A 150 7.84 41.74 -27.18
C ASP A 150 6.77 42.76 -27.62
N ALA A 151 7.21 43.79 -28.34
CA ALA A 151 6.35 44.84 -28.87
C ALA A 151 5.27 44.33 -29.85
N SER A 152 5.39 43.12 -30.38
CA SER A 152 4.36 42.48 -31.22
C SER A 152 3.29 41.74 -30.39
N THR A 153 3.57 41.44 -29.12
CA THR A 153 2.65 40.76 -28.20
C THR A 153 1.60 41.75 -27.66
N LYS A 154 0.66 42.17 -28.51
CA LYS A 154 -0.33 43.23 -28.21
C LYS A 154 -1.74 42.71 -27.86
N SER A 155 -2.01 41.43 -28.05
CA SER A 155 -3.34 40.83 -27.88
C SER A 155 -3.30 39.58 -27.01
N ALA A 156 -4.46 39.18 -26.49
CA ALA A 156 -4.59 37.94 -25.71
C ALA A 156 -4.23 36.72 -26.55
N ARG A 157 -4.55 36.73 -27.86
CA ARG A 157 -4.13 35.70 -28.82
C ARG A 157 -2.60 35.58 -28.91
N ALA A 158 -1.91 36.69 -29.17
CA ALA A 158 -0.46 36.69 -29.30
C ALA A 158 0.23 36.23 -28.01
N LEU A 159 -0.30 36.65 -26.84
CA LEU A 159 0.18 36.18 -25.54
C LEU A 159 -0.07 34.68 -25.34
N ALA A 160 -1.25 34.17 -25.71
CA ALA A 160 -1.57 32.75 -25.61
C ALA A 160 -0.62 31.90 -26.48
N ASP A 161 -0.33 32.35 -27.70
CA ASP A 161 0.63 31.69 -28.60
C ASP A 161 2.04 31.66 -27.98
N ALA A 162 2.49 32.78 -27.40
CA ALA A 162 3.79 32.87 -26.72
C ALA A 162 3.89 31.93 -25.51
N ILE A 163 2.82 31.79 -24.73
CA ILE A 163 2.75 30.86 -23.59
C ILE A 163 2.73 29.40 -24.09
N ASN A 164 1.88 29.09 -25.07
CA ASN A 164 1.71 27.74 -25.60
C ASN A 164 2.98 27.21 -26.27
N ALA A 165 3.79 28.09 -26.87
CA ALA A 165 5.12 27.74 -27.39
C ALA A 165 6.11 27.24 -26.31
N LYS A 166 5.81 27.49 -25.03
CA LYS A 166 6.59 27.02 -23.86
C LYS A 166 5.84 26.01 -22.99
N SER A 167 4.68 25.53 -23.43
CA SER A 167 3.80 24.63 -22.65
C SER A 167 4.47 23.34 -22.19
N SER A 168 5.39 22.76 -22.97
CA SER A 168 6.15 21.55 -22.58
C SER A 168 7.13 21.79 -21.43
N THR A 169 7.58 23.02 -21.24
CA THR A 169 8.49 23.43 -20.15
C THR A 169 7.76 24.03 -18.95
N THR A 170 6.70 24.81 -19.20
CA THR A 170 5.91 25.46 -18.15
C THR A 170 4.90 24.50 -17.53
N GLY A 171 4.44 23.49 -18.28
CA GLY A 171 3.26 22.69 -17.93
C GLY A 171 1.94 23.47 -18.02
N VAL A 172 1.95 24.66 -18.63
CA VAL A 172 0.80 25.57 -18.70
C VAL A 172 0.41 25.82 -20.14
N THR A 173 -0.88 25.69 -20.43
CA THR A 173 -1.49 26.15 -21.68
C THR A 173 -2.28 27.43 -21.43
N ALA A 174 -2.41 28.25 -22.47
CA ALA A 174 -3.18 29.49 -22.43
C ALA A 174 -4.25 29.48 -23.53
N THR A 175 -5.44 29.97 -23.19
CA THR A 175 -6.55 30.15 -24.13
C THR A 175 -7.02 31.60 -24.06
N ALA A 176 -6.88 32.32 -25.17
CA ALA A 176 -7.41 33.67 -25.29
C ALA A 176 -8.94 33.63 -25.34
N GLN A 177 -9.59 34.50 -24.57
CA GLN A 177 -11.05 34.61 -24.58
C GLN A 177 -11.51 35.46 -25.77
N PRO A 178 -12.77 35.35 -26.24
CA PRO A 178 -13.29 36.20 -27.30
C PRO A 178 -13.25 37.69 -26.94
N THR A 179 -12.68 38.52 -27.81
CA THR A 179 -12.70 39.97 -27.65
C THR A 179 -14.05 40.49 -28.11
N SER A 180 -14.79 41.17 -27.24
CA SER A 180 -16.14 41.64 -27.58
C SER A 180 -16.35 43.10 -27.24
N SER A 181 -17.12 43.80 -28.07
CA SER A 181 -17.71 45.09 -27.72
C SER A 181 -18.81 44.94 -26.66
N SER A 182 -19.02 45.98 -25.87
CA SER A 182 -20.22 46.08 -25.02
C SER A 182 -21.43 46.35 -25.90
N ALA A 183 -22.56 45.67 -25.66
CA ALA A 183 -23.83 45.96 -26.33
C ALA A 183 -24.25 47.43 -26.14
N THR A 184 -23.94 48.01 -24.98
CA THR A 184 -24.25 49.41 -24.67
C THR A 184 -23.43 50.43 -25.45
N MET A 185 -22.34 50.01 -26.12
CA MET A 185 -21.51 50.92 -26.93
C MET A 185 -22.32 51.49 -28.10
N PHE A 186 -23.17 50.68 -28.72
CA PHE A 186 -24.01 51.08 -29.85
C PHE A 186 -25.43 51.49 -29.42
N ALA A 187 -25.72 51.46 -28.12
CA ALA A 187 -27.01 51.88 -27.61
C ALA A 187 -27.19 53.39 -27.84
N GLY A 188 -28.28 53.77 -28.50
CA GLY A 188 -28.55 55.17 -28.82
C GLY A 188 -27.75 55.72 -30.00
N PHE A 189 -27.31 54.86 -30.93
CA PHE A 189 -26.68 55.27 -32.18
C PHE A 189 -27.52 56.34 -32.90
N GLY A 190 -27.07 57.59 -32.87
CA GLY A 190 -27.78 58.72 -33.46
C GLY A 190 -27.61 58.74 -34.98
N SER A 191 -28.64 59.17 -35.69
CA SER A 191 -28.56 59.34 -37.14
C SER A 191 -27.48 60.35 -37.51
N VAL A 192 -26.59 59.99 -38.42
CA VAL A 192 -25.38 60.74 -38.75
C VAL A 192 -25.69 61.91 -39.70
N GLU A 193 -25.38 63.13 -39.29
CA GLU A 193 -25.45 64.36 -40.09
C GLU A 193 -24.04 64.85 -40.41
N THR A 194 -23.73 65.09 -41.67
CA THR A 194 -22.45 65.65 -42.13
C THR A 194 -22.65 67.04 -42.76
N GLY A 195 -21.90 68.04 -42.27
CA GLY A 195 -21.86 69.38 -42.83
C GLY A 195 -21.16 69.44 -44.20
N ALA A 196 -21.09 70.63 -44.80
CA ALA A 196 -20.49 70.81 -46.13
C ALA A 196 -19.00 70.44 -46.21
N ASP A 197 -18.31 70.43 -45.07
CA ASP A 197 -16.91 70.03 -44.89
C ASP A 197 -16.75 68.69 -44.14
N GLY A 198 -17.87 68.03 -43.81
CA GLY A 198 -17.88 66.89 -42.89
C GLY A 198 -17.83 65.52 -43.57
N THR A 199 -17.12 64.55 -43.00
CA THR A 199 -17.18 63.14 -43.42
C THR A 199 -17.25 62.21 -42.21
N TYR A 200 -17.91 61.07 -42.37
CA TYR A 200 -18.00 60.03 -41.33
C TYR A 200 -17.63 58.66 -41.91
N SER A 201 -16.83 57.88 -41.17
CA SER A 201 -16.69 56.44 -41.42
C SER A 201 -16.68 55.65 -40.13
N LEU A 202 -17.24 54.44 -40.19
CA LEU A 202 -17.17 53.46 -39.11
C LEU A 202 -16.47 52.22 -39.62
N SER A 203 -15.39 51.82 -38.97
CA SER A 203 -14.71 50.56 -39.22
C SER A 203 -14.64 49.68 -37.97
N VAL A 204 -14.67 48.37 -38.17
CA VAL A 204 -14.56 47.38 -37.09
C VAL A 204 -13.50 46.35 -37.48
N GLY A 205 -12.47 46.20 -36.66
CA GLY A 205 -11.35 45.31 -36.92
C GLY A 205 -10.56 45.66 -38.19
N GLY A 206 -10.59 46.94 -38.61
CA GLY A 206 -9.99 47.42 -39.86
C GLY A 206 -10.86 47.22 -41.11
N ILE A 207 -12.10 46.75 -40.94
CA ILE A 207 -13.07 46.61 -42.04
C ILE A 207 -14.02 47.79 -42.00
N GLU A 208 -14.05 48.57 -43.06
CA GLU A 208 -15.00 49.66 -43.23
C GLU A 208 -16.43 49.11 -43.33
N ILE A 209 -17.28 49.54 -42.40
CA ILE A 209 -18.68 49.11 -42.30
C ILE A 209 -19.58 50.05 -43.09
N VAL A 210 -19.45 51.35 -42.85
CA VAL A 210 -20.23 52.41 -43.49
C VAL A 210 -19.41 53.68 -43.63
N THR A 211 -19.70 54.46 -44.67
CA THR A 211 -19.11 55.79 -44.91
C THR A 211 -20.16 56.78 -45.38
N GLN A 212 -20.02 58.05 -45.00
CA GLN A 212 -20.87 59.14 -45.44
C GLN A 212 -20.03 60.34 -45.85
N GLY A 213 -20.27 60.83 -47.07
CA GLY A 213 -19.66 62.03 -47.61
C GLY A 213 -20.24 63.32 -47.01
N ASN A 214 -19.84 64.46 -47.55
CA ASN A 214 -20.24 65.78 -47.06
C ASN A 214 -21.69 66.15 -47.44
N GLY A 215 -22.28 67.03 -46.62
CA GLY A 215 -23.57 67.65 -46.87
C GLY A 215 -24.79 66.73 -46.76
N VAL A 216 -24.72 65.64 -45.98
CA VAL A 216 -25.83 64.68 -45.82
C VAL A 216 -26.59 64.94 -44.52
N ALA A 217 -27.90 65.15 -44.61
CA ALA A 217 -28.76 65.40 -43.46
C ALA A 217 -28.95 64.15 -42.58
N ALA A 218 -29.22 64.34 -41.28
CA ALA A 218 -29.29 63.27 -40.27
C ALA A 218 -30.04 62.00 -40.67
N ASN A 219 -31.24 62.11 -41.27
CA ASN A 219 -32.07 60.95 -41.66
C ASN A 219 -31.95 60.56 -43.14
N GLY A 220 -31.10 61.26 -43.91
CA GLY A 220 -30.82 60.98 -45.32
C GLY A 220 -29.59 60.10 -45.54
N GLY A 221 -28.86 59.79 -44.45
CA GLY A 221 -27.61 59.04 -44.46
C GLY A 221 -27.63 57.82 -43.53
N ILE A 222 -26.58 57.66 -42.72
CA ILE A 222 -26.41 56.52 -41.83
C ILE A 222 -27.30 56.67 -40.60
N THR A 223 -28.20 55.70 -40.40
CA THR A 223 -29.06 55.53 -39.22
C THR A 223 -28.79 54.19 -38.56
N ALA A 224 -29.29 53.96 -37.34
CA ALA A 224 -29.20 52.64 -36.69
C ALA A 224 -29.83 51.52 -37.56
N ALA A 225 -30.97 51.80 -38.20
CA ALA A 225 -31.64 50.84 -39.08
C ALA A 225 -30.87 50.56 -40.39
N SER A 226 -30.21 51.57 -40.97
CA SER A 226 -29.38 51.36 -42.17
C SER A 226 -28.08 50.64 -41.82
N LEU A 227 -27.52 50.87 -40.63
CA LEU A 227 -26.38 50.12 -40.11
C LEU A 227 -26.75 48.63 -39.93
N ASP A 228 -27.92 48.34 -39.35
CA ASP A 228 -28.43 46.97 -39.24
C ASP A 228 -28.59 46.31 -40.61
N THR A 229 -29.18 47.02 -41.58
CA THR A 229 -29.31 46.53 -42.96
C THR A 229 -27.96 46.22 -43.60
N THR A 230 -26.93 47.02 -43.31
CA THR A 230 -25.57 46.82 -43.83
C THR A 230 -24.91 45.59 -43.22
N LEU A 231 -25.25 45.25 -41.98
CA LEU A 231 -24.71 44.11 -41.24
C LEU A 231 -25.54 42.83 -41.44
N GLU A 232 -26.77 42.94 -41.94
CA GLU A 232 -27.69 41.82 -42.21
C GLU A 232 -27.40 41.11 -43.55
N GLY A 233 -27.40 39.78 -43.52
CA GLY A 233 -27.29 38.92 -44.70
C GLY A 233 -25.87 38.79 -45.28
N PRO A 234 -25.64 37.85 -46.20
CA PRO A 234 -24.35 37.67 -46.86
C PRO A 234 -24.09 38.81 -47.85
N ASN A 235 -23.15 39.69 -47.53
CA ASN A 235 -22.74 40.83 -48.34
C ASN A 235 -21.23 41.05 -48.20
N ALA A 236 -20.66 42.03 -48.89
CA ALA A 236 -19.21 42.27 -48.86
C ALA A 236 -18.67 42.56 -47.45
N VAL A 237 -19.42 43.33 -46.64
CA VAL A 237 -19.05 43.71 -45.27
C VAL A 237 -19.16 42.51 -44.34
N SER A 238 -20.29 41.78 -44.34
CA SER A 238 -20.47 40.61 -43.48
C SER A 238 -19.53 39.46 -43.84
N ASN A 239 -19.19 39.28 -45.13
CA ASN A 239 -18.18 38.33 -45.58
C ASN A 239 -16.77 38.76 -45.14
N ALA A 240 -16.43 40.05 -45.22
CA ALA A 240 -15.14 40.57 -44.75
C ALA A 240 -15.00 40.39 -43.23
N LEU A 241 -16.06 40.71 -42.47
CA LEU A 241 -16.10 40.51 -41.02
C LEU A 241 -15.93 39.03 -40.66
N ALA A 242 -16.66 38.14 -41.33
CA ALA A 242 -16.52 36.70 -41.15
C ALA A 242 -15.10 36.21 -41.50
N ALA A 243 -14.50 36.70 -42.59
CA ALA A 243 -13.12 36.39 -42.97
C ALA A 243 -12.09 36.89 -41.95
N ALA A 244 -12.38 37.98 -41.24
CA ALA A 244 -11.59 38.49 -40.12
C ALA A 244 -11.92 37.81 -38.77
N ASN A 245 -12.74 36.75 -38.75
CA ASN A 245 -13.23 36.06 -37.56
C ASN A 245 -14.02 36.95 -36.59
N ILE A 246 -14.73 37.94 -37.12
CA ILE A 246 -15.61 38.85 -36.37
C ILE A 246 -17.06 38.43 -36.61
N THR A 247 -17.74 38.01 -35.55
CA THR A 247 -19.16 37.70 -35.55
C THR A 247 -19.95 38.91 -35.08
N VAL A 248 -21.03 39.22 -35.80
CA VAL A 248 -21.99 40.28 -35.44
C VAL A 248 -23.23 39.63 -34.84
N THR A 249 -23.69 40.15 -33.70
CA THR A 249 -24.91 39.72 -33.03
C THR A 249 -25.70 40.92 -32.56
N GLY A 250 -27.03 40.78 -32.46
CA GLY A 250 -27.91 41.89 -32.08
C GLY A 250 -28.08 42.93 -33.18
N LYS A 251 -28.72 44.05 -32.82
CA LYS A 251 -29.07 45.15 -33.72
C LYS A 251 -28.75 46.49 -33.07
N ALA A 252 -28.28 47.45 -33.86
CA ALA A 252 -28.00 48.82 -33.46
C ALA A 252 -29.29 49.52 -33.06
N ALA A 253 -30.38 49.31 -33.81
CA ALA A 253 -31.69 49.88 -33.50
C ALA A 253 -32.22 49.40 -32.13
N ASP A 254 -31.90 48.18 -31.73
CA ASP A 254 -32.30 47.59 -30.45
C ASP A 254 -31.31 47.91 -29.31
N GLY A 255 -30.19 48.58 -29.61
CA GLY A 255 -29.10 48.80 -28.65
C GLY A 255 -28.44 47.50 -28.17
N THR A 256 -28.52 46.43 -28.96
CA THR A 256 -27.96 45.11 -28.64
C THR A 256 -26.78 44.72 -29.53
N LEU A 257 -26.41 45.59 -30.48
CA LEU A 257 -25.34 45.31 -31.44
C LEU A 257 -24.02 45.02 -30.73
N LYS A 258 -23.43 43.87 -31.08
CA LYS A 258 -22.18 43.39 -30.53
C LYS A 258 -21.34 42.74 -31.62
N PHE A 259 -20.13 43.24 -31.77
CA PHE A 259 -19.06 42.61 -32.53
C PHE A 259 -18.19 41.78 -31.58
N THR A 260 -17.97 40.52 -31.95
CA THR A 260 -17.16 39.56 -31.19
C THR A 260 -16.11 38.95 -32.09
N ARG A 261 -14.84 39.06 -31.70
CA ARG A 261 -13.73 38.38 -32.37
C ARG A 261 -13.34 37.14 -31.56
N ALA A 262 -13.64 35.96 -32.09
CA ALA A 262 -13.57 34.71 -31.33
C ALA A 262 -12.14 34.27 -30.97
N ASP A 263 -11.14 34.71 -31.74
CA ASP A 263 -9.75 34.29 -31.59
C ASP A 263 -8.98 35.04 -30.47
N GLY A 264 -9.61 36.03 -29.82
CA GLY A 264 -8.99 36.84 -28.77
C GLY A 264 -7.95 37.86 -29.27
N SER A 265 -7.90 38.12 -30.57
CA SER A 265 -7.17 39.27 -31.11
C SER A 265 -7.87 40.57 -30.72
N ASN A 266 -7.14 41.68 -30.67
CA ASN A 266 -7.74 42.98 -30.36
C ASN A 266 -8.80 43.33 -31.41
N LEU A 267 -9.87 43.97 -30.96
CA LEU A 267 -10.95 44.44 -31.82
C LEU A 267 -10.98 45.95 -31.75
N ASN A 268 -10.55 46.59 -32.84
CA ASN A 268 -10.62 48.05 -32.94
C ASN A 268 -11.99 48.46 -33.48
N ILE A 269 -12.64 49.41 -32.83
CA ILE A 269 -13.84 50.07 -33.34
C ILE A 269 -13.45 51.53 -33.55
N GLU A 270 -13.43 51.94 -34.80
CA GLU A 270 -12.94 53.26 -35.20
C GLU A 270 -14.04 54.01 -35.93
N GLU A 271 -14.45 55.10 -35.32
CA GLU A 271 -15.36 56.10 -35.83
C GLU A 271 -14.53 57.33 -36.20
N VAL A 272 -14.25 57.49 -37.50
CA VAL A 272 -13.45 58.60 -38.02
C VAL A 272 -14.38 59.70 -38.50
N VAL A 273 -14.19 60.90 -37.97
CA VAL A 273 -14.90 62.09 -38.41
C VAL A 273 -13.93 63.17 -38.87
N THR A 274 -14.31 63.92 -39.89
CA THR A 274 -13.65 65.18 -40.27
C THR A 274 -14.72 66.25 -40.45
N GLY A 275 -14.37 67.53 -40.27
CA GLY A 275 -15.30 68.66 -40.40
C GLY A 275 -16.47 68.59 -39.41
N SER A 276 -17.63 69.14 -39.80
CA SER A 276 -18.82 69.18 -38.92
C SER A 276 -19.63 67.89 -39.00
N VAL A 277 -19.65 67.06 -37.94
CA VAL A 277 -20.44 65.82 -37.87
C VAL A 277 -21.29 65.78 -36.59
N LYS A 278 -22.53 65.26 -36.67
CA LYS A 278 -23.41 64.97 -35.53
C LYS A 278 -23.98 63.56 -35.61
N GLY A 279 -24.40 62.99 -34.49
CA GLY A 279 -24.86 61.59 -34.40
C GLY A 279 -23.71 60.59 -34.51
N GLY A 280 -23.99 59.28 -34.47
CA GLY A 280 -22.98 58.21 -34.41
C GLY A 280 -22.99 57.44 -33.10
N ILE A 281 -21.88 56.78 -32.77
CA ILE A 281 -21.76 55.89 -31.61
C ILE A 281 -21.87 56.68 -30.30
N GLY A 282 -22.89 56.38 -29.47
CA GLY A 282 -23.07 57.02 -28.17
C GLY A 282 -23.51 58.49 -28.21
N HIS A 283 -23.79 59.04 -29.39
CA HIS A 283 -24.23 60.42 -29.59
C HIS A 283 -25.67 60.47 -30.11
N ALA A 284 -26.54 61.28 -29.49
CA ALA A 284 -27.86 61.55 -30.06
C ALA A 284 -27.73 62.26 -31.42
N SER A 285 -28.73 62.15 -32.30
CA SER A 285 -28.64 62.62 -33.70
C SER A 285 -28.32 64.13 -33.86
N ASN A 286 -28.53 64.96 -32.83
CA ASN A 286 -28.23 66.39 -32.83
C ASN A 286 -26.94 66.77 -32.09
N SER A 287 -26.23 65.80 -31.53
CA SER A 287 -25.02 66.00 -30.73
C SER A 287 -23.79 65.93 -31.62
N VAL A 288 -22.87 66.88 -31.45
CA VAL A 288 -21.58 66.90 -32.16
C VAL A 288 -20.80 65.62 -31.87
N ASN A 289 -20.17 65.08 -32.90
CA ASN A 289 -19.32 63.89 -32.84
C ASN A 289 -17.90 64.27 -33.27
N ASP A 290 -16.93 64.03 -32.38
CA ASP A 290 -15.51 64.29 -32.58
C ASP A 290 -14.72 63.01 -32.96
N GLY A 291 -15.43 61.91 -33.19
CA GLY A 291 -14.90 60.60 -33.51
C GLY A 291 -14.48 59.82 -32.27
N SER A 292 -14.26 58.53 -32.46
CA SER A 292 -13.90 57.62 -31.39
C SER A 292 -13.01 56.50 -31.93
N ASN A 293 -11.98 56.12 -31.17
CA ASN A 293 -11.14 54.98 -31.50
C ASN A 293 -10.95 54.13 -30.25
N VAL A 294 -11.65 52.99 -30.20
CA VAL A 294 -11.67 52.09 -29.06
C VAL A 294 -11.04 50.75 -29.46
N THR A 295 -9.87 50.48 -28.92
CA THR A 295 -9.27 49.14 -28.99
C THR A 295 -9.74 48.30 -27.81
N LEU A 296 -10.58 47.31 -28.11
CA LEU A 296 -11.02 46.33 -27.15
C LEU A 296 -9.98 45.22 -27.07
N THR A 297 -9.66 44.82 -25.85
CA THR A 297 -8.74 43.73 -25.53
C THR A 297 -9.51 42.61 -24.84
N SER A 298 -8.88 41.44 -24.76
CA SER A 298 -9.45 40.28 -24.09
C SER A 298 -8.55 39.77 -22.98
N THR A 299 -9.05 38.78 -22.25
CA THR A 299 -8.34 38.07 -21.18
C THR A 299 -7.71 36.80 -21.73
N ILE A 300 -6.81 36.22 -20.92
CA ILE A 300 -6.29 34.88 -21.12
C ILE A 300 -6.74 33.99 -19.95
N ASN A 301 -7.09 32.74 -20.25
CA ASN A 301 -7.26 31.71 -19.23
C ASN A 301 -6.07 30.77 -19.31
N LEU A 302 -5.41 30.53 -18.18
CA LEU A 302 -4.32 29.59 -18.05
C LEU A 302 -4.86 28.26 -17.54
N ALA A 303 -4.37 27.15 -18.07
CA ALA A 303 -4.67 25.82 -17.58
C ALA A 303 -3.37 25.04 -17.29
N SER A 304 -3.34 24.38 -16.15
CA SER A 304 -2.24 23.53 -15.70
C SER A 304 -2.47 22.10 -16.16
N SER A 305 -1.50 21.52 -16.86
CA SER A 305 -1.62 20.18 -17.44
C SER A 305 -1.71 19.06 -16.39
N ASN A 306 -1.16 19.31 -15.20
CA ASN A 306 -1.10 18.37 -14.09
C ASN A 306 -1.94 18.84 -12.88
N ALA A 307 -2.76 19.88 -13.06
CA ALA A 307 -3.55 20.51 -12.01
C ALA A 307 -2.76 20.96 -10.76
N SER A 308 -1.47 21.25 -10.92
CA SER A 308 -0.67 21.92 -9.89
C SER A 308 -0.80 23.45 -10.00
N PRO A 309 -0.59 24.21 -8.90
CA PRO A 309 -0.55 25.66 -8.94
C PRO A 309 0.32 26.23 -10.04
N ILE A 310 -0.17 27.29 -10.67
CA ILE A 310 0.60 28.08 -11.61
C ILE A 310 1.28 29.18 -10.81
N THR A 311 2.61 29.23 -10.88
CA THR A 311 3.40 30.32 -10.31
C THR A 311 3.64 31.39 -11.37
N ILE A 312 3.24 32.61 -11.06
CA ILE A 312 3.34 33.79 -11.92
C ILE A 312 4.33 34.76 -11.29
N ALA A 313 5.38 35.08 -12.03
CA ALA A 313 6.40 36.04 -11.65
C ALA A 313 6.81 36.88 -12.87
N GLY A 314 7.81 37.75 -12.72
CA GLY A 314 8.31 38.63 -13.78
C GLY A 314 8.38 40.08 -13.31
N SER A 315 8.90 40.95 -14.16
CA SER A 315 9.04 42.38 -13.83
C SER A 315 7.70 43.13 -13.83
N ASN A 316 6.72 42.68 -14.62
CA ASN A 316 5.39 43.29 -14.68
C ASN A 316 4.31 42.31 -15.21
N PRO A 317 3.88 41.30 -14.43
CA PRO A 317 2.87 40.33 -14.88
C PRO A 317 1.50 40.96 -15.17
N ALA A 318 1.21 42.11 -14.58
CA ALA A 318 -0.05 42.84 -14.79
C ALA A 318 -0.20 43.32 -16.25
N ALA A 319 0.91 43.60 -16.96
CA ALA A 319 0.86 43.92 -18.39
C ALA A 319 0.30 42.76 -19.24
N ALA A 320 0.43 41.52 -18.75
CA ALA A 320 -0.11 40.30 -19.34
C ALA A 320 -1.51 39.93 -18.79
N GLY A 321 -2.15 40.82 -18.01
CA GLY A 321 -3.46 40.56 -17.40
C GLY A 321 -3.40 39.52 -16.28
N LEU A 322 -2.25 39.34 -15.64
CA LEU A 322 -2.03 38.32 -14.62
C LEU A 322 -1.54 38.93 -13.30
N THR A 323 -1.91 38.32 -12.18
CA THR A 323 -1.45 38.72 -10.85
C THR A 323 -0.28 37.85 -10.42
N ALA A 324 0.78 38.47 -9.90
CA ALA A 324 1.95 37.74 -9.38
C ALA A 324 1.58 36.88 -8.16
N GLY A 325 2.19 35.71 -8.04
CA GLY A 325 1.96 34.75 -6.96
C GLY A 325 1.70 33.34 -7.47
N SER A 326 1.32 32.45 -6.55
CA SER A 326 0.94 31.08 -6.86
C SER A 326 -0.55 30.88 -6.67
N GLY A 327 -1.21 30.27 -7.64
CA GLY A 327 -2.64 30.00 -7.54
C GLY A 327 -3.16 29.03 -8.60
N GLY A 328 -4.43 28.71 -8.47
CA GLY A 328 -5.19 27.90 -9.41
C GLY A 328 -6.49 27.44 -8.78
N ALA A 329 -7.53 27.32 -9.58
CA ALA A 329 -8.83 26.78 -9.18
C ALA A 329 -9.37 25.91 -10.32
N TYR A 330 -10.21 24.95 -9.96
CA TYR A 330 -10.96 24.19 -10.94
C TYR A 330 -12.06 25.04 -11.56
N MET A 331 -12.21 24.93 -12.88
CA MET A 331 -13.19 25.64 -13.67
C MET A 331 -14.01 24.66 -14.49
N ASN A 332 -15.34 24.74 -14.37
CA ASN A 332 -16.29 23.86 -15.08
C ASN A 332 -16.02 22.36 -14.84
N THR A 333 -15.66 21.98 -13.61
CA THR A 333 -15.41 20.58 -13.25
C THR A 333 -16.59 19.98 -12.50
N ASN A 334 -16.72 18.66 -12.60
CA ASN A 334 -17.69 17.87 -11.86
C ASN A 334 -16.97 16.93 -10.90
N PHE A 335 -17.56 16.72 -9.73
CA PHE A 335 -17.07 15.78 -8.72
C PHE A 335 -17.95 14.53 -8.68
N THR A 336 -17.32 13.35 -8.70
CA THR A 336 -17.98 12.05 -8.53
C THR A 336 -17.33 11.29 -7.37
N GLN A 337 -18.09 10.98 -6.33
CA GLN A 337 -17.59 10.25 -5.16
C GLN A 337 -17.15 8.82 -5.50
N ASP A 338 -16.05 8.36 -4.91
CA ASP A 338 -15.56 6.98 -5.02
C ASP A 338 -15.96 6.17 -3.77
N GLY A 339 -16.72 5.10 -3.99
CA GLY A 339 -17.19 4.20 -2.94
C GLY A 339 -16.19 3.28 -2.29
N THR A 340 -14.95 3.27 -2.76
CA THR A 340 -13.86 2.50 -2.16
C THR A 340 -13.03 3.32 -1.17
N GLN A 341 -13.28 4.64 -1.11
CA GLN A 341 -12.57 5.59 -0.26
C GLN A 341 -13.34 5.84 1.02
N ALA A 342 -12.64 5.91 2.16
CA ALA A 342 -13.28 6.29 3.41
C ALA A 342 -13.91 7.69 3.28
N THR A 343 -15.13 7.85 3.79
CA THR A 343 -15.81 9.14 3.90
C THR A 343 -16.43 9.26 5.28
N GLY A 344 -16.69 10.47 5.73
CA GLY A 344 -17.35 10.69 7.01
C GLY A 344 -17.32 12.15 7.44
N THR A 345 -17.69 12.38 8.69
CA THR A 345 -17.94 13.72 9.20
C THR A 345 -17.15 14.00 10.48
N VAL A 346 -16.84 15.28 10.70
CA VAL A 346 -16.24 15.80 11.93
C VAL A 346 -17.13 16.91 12.46
N VAL A 347 -17.48 16.85 13.74
CA VAL A 347 -18.21 17.94 14.40
C VAL A 347 -17.22 18.91 15.03
N ILE A 348 -17.34 20.17 14.67
CA ILE A 348 -16.61 21.28 15.27
C ILE A 348 -17.60 22.16 16.04
N ASP A 349 -17.27 22.48 17.28
CA ASP A 349 -18.03 23.34 18.17
C ASP A 349 -17.10 24.23 19.01
N ALA A 350 -17.65 24.95 19.98
CA ALA A 350 -16.89 25.83 20.86
C ALA A 350 -15.73 25.17 21.63
N THR A 351 -15.67 23.83 21.72
CA THR A 351 -14.60 23.11 22.43
C THR A 351 -13.37 22.83 21.57
N ASN A 352 -13.52 22.82 20.24
CA ASN A 352 -12.47 22.40 19.30
C ASN A 352 -12.36 23.28 18.04
N ASN A 353 -13.01 24.46 18.02
CA ASN A 353 -12.95 25.44 16.93
C ASN A 353 -11.63 26.25 16.84
N THR A 354 -10.48 25.60 17.01
CA THR A 354 -9.15 26.18 16.76
C THR A 354 -8.47 25.40 15.63
N LEU A 355 -7.44 25.93 14.97
CA LEU A 355 -6.71 25.14 13.97
C LEU A 355 -6.18 23.83 14.54
N GLN A 356 -5.69 23.85 15.78
CA GLN A 356 -5.24 22.64 16.47
C GLN A 356 -6.41 21.68 16.74
N GLY A 357 -7.52 22.18 17.25
CA GLY A 357 -8.71 21.35 17.51
C GLY A 357 -9.28 20.72 16.24
N ILE A 358 -9.36 21.49 15.14
CA ILE A 358 -9.80 21.00 13.83
C ILE A 358 -8.85 19.91 13.31
N ARG A 359 -7.53 20.13 13.38
CA ARG A 359 -6.53 19.13 12.99
C ARG A 359 -6.72 17.82 13.77
N ASP A 360 -6.80 17.93 15.10
CA ASP A 360 -6.91 16.76 15.97
C ASP A 360 -8.23 16.03 15.74
N ALA A 361 -9.33 16.75 15.54
CA ALA A 361 -10.63 16.18 15.23
C ALA A 361 -10.64 15.43 13.89
N ILE A 362 -10.03 15.99 12.83
CA ILE A 362 -9.90 15.32 11.52
C ILE A 362 -9.05 14.06 11.62
N ASN A 363 -7.87 14.15 12.26
CA ASN A 363 -6.95 13.01 12.36
C ASN A 363 -7.52 11.87 13.23
N ASN A 364 -8.24 12.20 14.30
CA ASN A 364 -8.88 11.19 15.16
C ASN A 364 -10.06 10.49 14.48
N ALA A 365 -10.72 11.15 13.53
CA ALA A 365 -11.88 10.60 12.83
C ALA A 365 -11.51 9.54 11.76
N GLY A 366 -10.26 9.49 11.30
CA GLY A 366 -9.79 8.45 10.38
C GLY A 366 -10.43 8.47 8.98
N LEU A 367 -10.81 9.66 8.49
CA LEU A 367 -11.69 9.86 7.34
C LEU A 367 -11.02 9.76 5.95
N GLY A 368 -9.88 9.08 5.85
CA GLY A 368 -9.10 9.07 4.59
C GLY A 368 -8.41 10.40 4.27
N VAL A 369 -8.42 11.36 5.20
CA VAL A 369 -7.76 12.66 5.12
C VAL A 369 -6.89 12.83 6.36
N THR A 370 -5.70 13.40 6.17
CA THR A 370 -4.77 13.76 7.25
C THR A 370 -4.65 15.28 7.29
N ALA A 371 -4.72 15.84 8.49
CA ALA A 371 -4.58 17.26 8.74
C ALA A 371 -3.24 17.55 9.43
N SER A 372 -2.57 18.61 9.00
CA SER A 372 -1.36 19.15 9.63
C SER A 372 -1.42 20.67 9.66
N ILE A 373 -0.60 21.29 10.52
CA ILE A 373 -0.46 22.75 10.57
C ILE A 373 0.96 23.08 10.13
N VAL A 374 1.09 23.84 9.06
CA VAL A 374 2.37 24.29 8.50
C VAL A 374 2.50 25.79 8.72
N SER A 375 3.70 26.23 9.12
CA SER A 375 4.03 27.64 9.32
C SER A 375 4.84 28.15 8.13
N ASP A 376 4.38 29.18 7.42
CA ASP A 376 5.10 29.77 6.28
C ASP A 376 6.03 30.94 6.66
N GLY A 377 5.94 31.42 7.91
CA GLY A 377 6.78 32.49 8.45
C GLY A 377 6.31 33.92 8.13
N THR A 378 5.13 34.08 7.51
CA THR A 378 4.49 35.39 7.27
C THR A 378 3.75 35.91 8.51
N ASP A 379 3.08 37.07 8.40
CA ASP A 379 2.30 37.68 9.49
C ASP A 379 1.10 36.83 9.94
N LYS A 380 0.60 35.95 9.07
CA LYS A 380 -0.44 34.97 9.38
C LYS A 380 0.07 33.57 9.06
N PRO A 381 1.04 33.06 9.85
CA PRO A 381 1.91 32.02 9.37
C PRO A 381 1.27 30.63 9.33
N PHE A 382 0.22 30.39 10.12
CA PHE A 382 -0.31 29.05 10.34
C PHE A 382 -1.36 28.69 9.30
N HIS A 383 -1.09 27.66 8.50
CA HIS A 383 -2.01 27.10 7.52
C HIS A 383 -2.42 25.69 7.93
N LEU A 384 -3.70 25.38 7.81
CA LEU A 384 -4.17 24.00 7.85
C LEU A 384 -3.90 23.35 6.49
N VAL A 385 -3.15 22.27 6.48
CA VAL A 385 -2.87 21.47 5.29
C VAL A 385 -3.59 20.13 5.43
N LEU A 386 -4.49 19.87 4.48
CA LEU A 386 -5.26 18.64 4.37
C LEU A 386 -4.68 17.81 3.24
N SER A 387 -4.33 16.56 3.51
CA SER A 387 -3.78 15.63 2.50
C SER A 387 -4.62 14.37 2.46
N SER A 388 -4.99 13.91 1.27
CA SER A 388 -5.63 12.60 1.13
C SER A 388 -4.66 11.51 1.57
N SER A 389 -5.14 10.52 2.34
CA SER A 389 -4.29 9.44 2.85
C SER A 389 -3.87 8.45 1.76
N LYS A 390 -4.60 8.43 0.63
CA LYS A 390 -4.29 7.66 -0.57
C LYS A 390 -3.89 8.59 -1.72
N THR A 391 -3.10 8.06 -2.64
CA THR A 391 -2.83 8.66 -3.94
C THR A 391 -3.91 8.29 -4.96
N GLY A 392 -3.80 8.76 -6.20
CA GLY A 392 -4.72 8.38 -7.28
C GLY A 392 -5.73 9.48 -7.60
N ALA A 393 -6.21 9.52 -8.85
CA ALA A 393 -7.16 10.51 -9.35
C ALA A 393 -8.49 10.53 -8.58
N ASN A 394 -8.86 9.41 -7.98
CA ASN A 394 -10.07 9.27 -7.17
C ASN A 394 -9.89 9.77 -5.73
N SER A 395 -8.73 10.32 -5.39
CA SER A 395 -8.42 10.88 -4.06
C SER A 395 -8.59 12.40 -3.99
N SER A 396 -9.37 12.97 -4.91
CA SER A 396 -9.76 14.38 -4.83
C SER A 396 -10.80 14.57 -3.74
N MET A 397 -10.65 15.61 -2.93
CA MET A 397 -11.49 15.94 -1.78
C MET A 397 -12.59 16.91 -2.19
N LYS A 398 -13.78 16.67 -1.65
CA LYS A 398 -14.86 17.63 -1.51
C LYS A 398 -15.17 17.78 -0.02
N ILE A 399 -15.17 19.02 0.44
CA ILE A 399 -15.36 19.41 1.84
C ILE A 399 -16.55 20.34 1.89
N SER A 400 -17.64 19.86 2.49
CA SER A 400 -18.84 20.65 2.72
C SER A 400 -19.06 20.84 4.22
N LEU A 401 -19.61 21.99 4.59
CA LEU A 401 -19.94 22.33 5.96
C LEU A 401 -21.44 22.53 6.08
N SER A 402 -22.04 21.94 7.12
CA SER A 402 -23.44 22.12 7.47
C SER A 402 -23.57 22.46 8.94
N GLY A 403 -24.53 23.31 9.30
CA GLY A 403 -24.88 23.51 10.71
C GLY A 403 -25.68 22.32 11.25
N SER A 404 -25.92 22.31 12.56
CA SER A 404 -26.81 21.37 13.23
C SER A 404 -28.18 22.01 13.51
N ASP A 405 -29.20 21.19 13.76
CA ASP A 405 -30.51 21.62 14.28
C ASP A 405 -31.24 22.66 13.40
N GLY A 406 -31.02 22.62 12.07
CA GLY A 406 -31.63 23.54 11.11
C GLY A 406 -30.96 24.93 11.03
N LEU A 407 -29.83 25.14 11.71
CA LEU A 407 -29.04 26.37 11.64
C LEU A 407 -27.97 26.30 10.52
N PRO A 408 -27.53 27.45 9.97
CA PRO A 408 -26.40 27.49 9.05
C PRO A 408 -25.07 27.11 9.75
N PRO A 409 -24.05 26.67 8.99
CA PRO A 409 -22.70 26.46 9.55
C PRO A 409 -22.09 27.79 10.04
N ASP A 410 -21.09 27.70 10.91
CA ASP A 410 -20.29 28.86 11.28
C ASP A 410 -19.63 29.48 10.04
N SER A 411 -19.87 30.77 9.79
CA SER A 411 -19.42 31.45 8.57
C SER A 411 -17.89 31.49 8.46
N ALA A 412 -17.17 31.67 9.58
CA ALA A 412 -15.71 31.73 9.55
C ALA A 412 -15.10 30.35 9.26
N LEU A 413 -15.72 29.26 9.73
CA LEU A 413 -15.31 27.91 9.37
C LEU A 413 -15.62 27.60 7.90
N ASN A 414 -16.79 28.02 7.41
CA ASN A 414 -17.18 27.86 6.01
C ASN A 414 -16.20 28.60 5.06
N ASP A 415 -15.85 29.84 5.39
CA ASP A 415 -14.90 30.64 4.61
C ASP A 415 -13.48 30.07 4.66
N LEU A 416 -13.12 29.35 5.72
CA LEU A 416 -11.81 28.74 5.87
C LEU A 416 -11.67 27.39 5.14
N LEU A 417 -12.71 26.55 5.16
CA LEU A 417 -12.59 25.11 4.85
C LEU A 417 -13.43 24.63 3.66
N SER A 418 -14.44 25.38 3.21
CA SER A 418 -15.31 24.93 2.12
C SER A 418 -14.52 24.74 0.82
N TYR A 419 -14.61 23.53 0.26
CA TYR A 419 -13.93 23.18 -0.97
C TYR A 419 -14.76 22.20 -1.79
N ASP A 420 -15.25 22.67 -2.93
CA ASP A 420 -15.92 21.89 -3.96
C ASP A 420 -15.41 22.35 -5.33
N ALA A 421 -14.83 21.44 -6.11
CA ALA A 421 -14.29 21.76 -7.43
C ALA A 421 -15.36 22.26 -8.42
N SER A 422 -16.64 21.90 -8.20
CA SER A 422 -17.78 22.42 -8.96
C SER A 422 -18.42 23.68 -8.35
N GLY A 423 -17.87 24.17 -7.24
CA GLY A 423 -18.45 25.24 -6.43
C GLY A 423 -17.40 26.11 -5.76
N THR A 424 -17.57 26.34 -4.45
CA THR A 424 -16.68 27.21 -3.66
C THR A 424 -15.35 26.52 -3.38
N GLN A 425 -14.22 27.16 -3.71
CA GLN A 425 -12.87 26.63 -3.50
C GLN A 425 -12.05 27.58 -2.62
N ASN A 426 -12.34 27.61 -1.32
CA ASN A 426 -11.63 28.49 -0.38
C ASN A 426 -10.23 27.97 -0.04
N LEU A 427 -10.04 26.65 -0.11
CA LEU A 427 -8.72 26.03 0.04
C LEU A 427 -7.94 26.08 -1.28
N LYS A 428 -6.64 26.34 -1.18
CA LYS A 428 -5.71 26.30 -2.32
C LYS A 428 -5.20 24.88 -2.51
N GLN A 429 -5.26 24.36 -3.74
CA GLN A 429 -4.67 23.06 -4.07
C GLN A 429 -3.17 23.19 -4.27
N ASN A 430 -2.34 22.45 -3.53
CA ASN A 430 -0.89 22.43 -3.68
C ASN A 430 -0.40 21.28 -4.58
N SER A 431 -1.06 20.12 -4.49
CA SER A 431 -0.87 18.98 -5.38
C SER A 431 -2.21 18.33 -5.67
N ALA A 432 -2.40 17.90 -6.91
CA ALA A 432 -3.62 17.23 -7.36
C ALA A 432 -3.55 15.73 -7.10
N ALA A 433 -4.70 15.12 -6.87
CA ALA A 433 -4.83 13.66 -6.88
C ALA A 433 -4.55 13.14 -8.30
N GLN A 434 -3.52 12.31 -8.45
CA GLN A 434 -3.10 11.78 -9.75
C GLN A 434 -2.86 10.28 -9.68
N ASN A 435 -3.11 9.60 -10.80
CA ASN A 435 -2.73 8.21 -10.99
C ASN A 435 -1.29 8.09 -11.48
N THR A 436 -0.67 6.96 -11.19
CA THR A 436 0.54 6.50 -11.87
C THR A 436 0.16 6.10 -13.29
N ASN A 437 0.82 6.70 -14.28
CA ASN A 437 0.70 6.32 -15.67
C ASN A 437 2.02 5.72 -16.13
N PHE A 438 1.95 4.51 -16.67
CA PHE A 438 3.12 3.81 -17.19
C PHE A 438 2.70 2.85 -18.28
N SER A 439 3.66 2.23 -18.96
CA SER A 439 3.38 1.12 -19.86
C SER A 439 4.26 -0.08 -19.57
N VAL A 440 3.70 -1.28 -19.79
CA VAL A 440 4.42 -2.55 -19.75
C VAL A 440 4.40 -3.13 -21.15
N ASN A 441 5.56 -3.30 -21.78
CA ASN A 441 5.70 -3.76 -23.16
C ASN A 441 4.85 -2.93 -24.15
N GLY A 442 4.68 -1.63 -23.89
CA GLY A 442 3.86 -0.72 -24.71
C GLY A 442 2.37 -0.68 -24.36
N ILE A 443 1.88 -1.57 -23.50
CA ILE A 443 0.49 -1.55 -23.01
C ILE A 443 0.39 -0.48 -21.93
N ALA A 444 -0.42 0.56 -22.16
CA ALA A 444 -0.65 1.62 -21.19
C ALA A 444 -1.45 1.10 -19.99
N ILE A 445 -0.95 1.38 -18.79
CA ILE A 445 -1.52 1.00 -17.51
C ILE A 445 -1.66 2.24 -16.65
N THR A 446 -2.79 2.34 -15.96
CA THR A 446 -3.09 3.38 -14.99
C THR A 446 -3.31 2.74 -13.62
N SER A 447 -2.69 3.28 -12.59
CA SER A 447 -2.87 2.81 -11.21
C SER A 447 -3.09 3.98 -10.26
N ALA A 448 -3.95 3.81 -9.27
CA ALA A 448 -4.14 4.80 -8.21
C ALA A 448 -2.95 4.89 -7.24
N SER A 449 -2.00 3.97 -7.30
CA SER A 449 -0.87 3.86 -6.39
C SER A 449 0.47 3.78 -7.11
N ASN A 450 1.54 4.18 -6.42
CA ASN A 450 2.92 3.94 -6.85
C ASN A 450 3.37 2.49 -6.54
N SER A 451 2.64 1.76 -5.68
CA SER A 451 2.78 0.32 -5.50
C SER A 451 1.69 -0.39 -6.30
N VAL A 452 2.05 -1.10 -7.37
CA VAL A 452 1.13 -1.69 -8.34
C VAL A 452 1.30 -3.20 -8.39
N ASP A 453 0.26 -3.95 -8.03
CA ASP A 453 0.22 -5.42 -8.01
C ASP A 453 -0.68 -6.05 -9.09
N THR A 454 -1.42 -5.22 -9.84
CA THR A 454 -2.37 -5.66 -10.88
C THR A 454 -1.80 -5.64 -12.30
N ALA A 455 -0.64 -5.00 -12.50
CA ALA A 455 -0.10 -4.75 -13.83
C ALA A 455 0.51 -5.99 -14.49
N ILE A 456 1.17 -6.82 -13.70
CA ILE A 456 1.75 -8.09 -14.11
C ILE A 456 1.32 -9.11 -13.06
N GLU A 457 0.67 -10.20 -13.48
CA GLU A 457 0.12 -11.18 -12.54
C GLU A 457 1.21 -11.72 -11.61
N GLY A 458 0.97 -11.62 -10.30
CA GLY A 458 1.89 -12.09 -9.28
C GLY A 458 3.14 -11.23 -9.08
N VAL A 459 3.27 -10.06 -9.73
CA VAL A 459 4.39 -9.14 -9.52
C VAL A 459 3.87 -7.83 -8.93
N THR A 460 4.48 -7.39 -7.84
CA THR A 460 4.26 -6.07 -7.25
C THR A 460 5.40 -5.15 -7.67
N LEU A 461 5.05 -4.03 -8.29
CA LEU A 461 5.93 -2.98 -8.76
C LEU A 461 5.88 -1.80 -7.79
N GLY A 462 7.02 -1.36 -7.28
CA GLY A 462 7.16 -0.10 -6.55
C GLY A 462 7.79 0.94 -7.46
N ILE A 463 7.00 1.88 -7.96
CA ILE A 463 7.41 2.90 -8.92
C ILE A 463 7.84 4.14 -8.14
N ALA A 464 9.12 4.50 -8.25
CA ALA A 464 9.70 5.60 -7.47
C ALA A 464 9.91 6.87 -8.31
N LYS A 465 10.11 6.73 -9.63
CA LYS A 465 10.44 7.85 -10.52
C LYS A 465 9.89 7.64 -11.93
N VAL A 466 9.64 8.74 -12.62
CA VAL A 466 9.42 8.77 -14.08
C VAL A 466 10.71 8.33 -14.81
N GLY A 467 10.58 7.49 -15.82
CA GLY A 467 11.71 6.93 -16.57
C GLY A 467 11.41 5.55 -17.18
N SER A 468 12.38 5.04 -17.93
CA SER A 468 12.29 3.73 -18.59
C SER A 468 13.27 2.73 -17.96
N THR A 469 12.83 1.52 -17.69
CA THR A 469 13.66 0.41 -17.20
C THR A 469 13.12 -0.93 -17.69
N SER A 470 13.96 -1.96 -17.75
CA SER A 470 13.50 -3.33 -17.91
C SER A 470 13.38 -4.04 -16.56
N LEU A 471 12.52 -5.05 -16.49
CA LEU A 471 12.30 -5.92 -15.35
C LEU A 471 12.50 -7.37 -15.80
N SER A 472 13.40 -8.10 -15.16
CA SER A 472 13.59 -9.53 -15.40
C SER A 472 13.02 -10.34 -14.25
N VAL A 473 12.06 -11.20 -14.58
CA VAL A 473 11.42 -12.12 -13.64
C VAL A 473 11.96 -13.53 -13.91
N GLN A 474 12.65 -14.11 -12.94
CA GLN A 474 13.33 -15.41 -13.09
C GLN A 474 13.19 -16.25 -11.84
N LYS A 475 13.16 -17.59 -11.98
CA LYS A 475 13.17 -18.53 -10.85
C LYS A 475 14.31 -18.17 -9.90
N ASP A 476 14.02 -18.08 -8.60
CA ASP A 476 15.05 -17.77 -7.61
C ASP A 476 15.91 -19.01 -7.32
N THR A 477 16.91 -19.23 -8.17
CA THR A 477 17.85 -20.33 -8.01
C THR A 477 18.86 -20.09 -6.89
N SER A 478 19.05 -18.84 -6.46
CA SER A 478 20.08 -18.44 -5.50
C SER A 478 19.75 -18.91 -4.08
N THR A 479 18.49 -18.74 -3.67
CA THR A 479 17.98 -19.17 -2.36
C THR A 479 18.08 -20.69 -2.20
N VAL A 480 17.71 -21.45 -3.24
CA VAL A 480 17.78 -22.92 -3.23
C VAL A 480 19.24 -23.41 -3.16
N LYS A 481 20.15 -22.84 -3.98
CA LYS A 481 21.58 -23.19 -3.93
C LYS A 481 22.19 -22.92 -2.56
N THR A 482 21.88 -21.77 -1.96
CA THR A 482 22.36 -21.39 -0.62
C THR A 482 21.85 -22.36 0.45
N SER A 483 20.57 -22.74 0.37
CA SER A 483 19.95 -23.68 1.30
C SER A 483 20.58 -25.09 1.20
N ILE A 484 20.82 -25.58 -0.02
CA ILE A 484 21.47 -26.88 -0.25
C ILE A 484 22.92 -26.87 0.22
N ASN A 485 23.68 -25.81 -0.06
CA ASN A 485 25.05 -25.67 0.45
C ASN A 485 25.09 -25.67 1.98
N THR A 486 24.17 -24.95 2.61
CA THR A 486 24.07 -24.90 4.08
C THR A 486 23.76 -26.26 4.67
N PHE A 487 22.86 -27.02 4.04
CA PHE A 487 22.55 -28.40 4.42
C PHE A 487 23.77 -29.33 4.31
N VAL A 488 24.46 -29.33 3.17
CA VAL A 488 25.67 -30.16 2.96
C VAL A 488 26.74 -29.81 3.99
N LYS A 489 26.95 -28.52 4.24
CA LYS A 489 27.89 -28.05 5.27
C LYS A 489 27.49 -28.54 6.66
N ALA A 490 26.23 -28.34 7.07
CA ALA A 490 25.77 -28.75 8.39
C ALA A 490 25.84 -30.26 8.61
N TYR A 491 25.56 -31.07 7.58
CA TYR A 491 25.78 -32.51 7.63
C TYR A 491 27.26 -32.86 7.80
N ASN A 492 28.15 -32.20 7.05
CA ASN A 492 29.60 -32.45 7.12
C ASN A 492 30.18 -32.04 8.48
N ASP A 493 29.70 -30.94 9.05
CA ASP A 493 30.06 -30.49 10.39
C ASP A 493 29.61 -31.53 11.43
N LEU A 494 28.39 -32.07 11.31
CA LEU A 494 27.90 -33.17 12.16
C LEU A 494 28.72 -34.46 11.98
N ASN A 495 28.99 -34.88 10.74
CA ASN A 495 29.80 -36.07 10.45
C ASN A 495 31.22 -35.93 11.03
N THR A 496 31.82 -34.74 10.92
CA THR A 496 33.13 -34.42 11.50
C THR A 496 33.10 -34.47 13.03
N ALA A 497 32.09 -33.88 13.66
CA ALA A 497 31.93 -33.92 15.11
C ALA A 497 31.76 -35.35 15.62
N MET A 498 30.93 -36.16 14.95
CA MET A 498 30.77 -37.58 15.29
C MET A 498 32.08 -38.35 15.10
N ALA A 499 32.76 -38.21 13.95
CA ALA A 499 34.01 -38.89 13.66
C ALA A 499 35.09 -38.57 14.71
N LYS A 500 35.25 -37.30 15.10
CA LYS A 500 36.19 -36.90 16.17
C LYS A 500 35.89 -37.58 17.51
N MET A 501 34.63 -37.89 17.79
CA MET A 501 34.22 -38.50 19.06
C MET A 501 34.21 -40.02 19.01
N THR A 502 34.04 -40.64 17.85
CA THR A 502 33.85 -42.10 17.71
C THR A 502 35.02 -42.81 17.03
N ALA A 503 35.95 -42.11 16.39
CA ALA A 503 37.10 -42.73 15.72
C ALA A 503 38.30 -42.96 16.67
N TYR A 504 39.18 -43.86 16.28
CA TYR A 504 40.48 -44.06 16.90
C TYR A 504 41.53 -43.21 16.18
N ASP A 505 42.31 -42.44 16.93
CA ASP A 505 43.41 -41.65 16.38
C ASP A 505 44.71 -42.49 16.45
N PRO A 506 45.27 -42.89 15.28
CA PRO A 506 46.48 -43.70 15.23
C PRO A 506 47.75 -42.95 15.65
N GLU A 507 47.79 -41.62 15.58
CA GLU A 507 48.95 -40.81 15.98
C GLU A 507 49.02 -40.68 17.50
N THR A 508 47.90 -40.32 18.13
CA THR A 508 47.84 -40.18 19.60
C THR A 508 47.61 -41.49 20.33
N LYS A 509 47.34 -42.59 19.59
CA LYS A 509 46.95 -43.91 20.08
C LYS A 509 45.78 -43.87 21.08
N LYS A 510 44.88 -42.89 20.90
CA LYS A 510 43.73 -42.66 21.78
C LYS A 510 42.43 -42.81 20.99
N GLY A 511 41.47 -43.51 21.59
CA GLY A 511 40.10 -43.52 21.09
C GLY A 511 39.39 -42.20 21.41
N GLY A 512 38.51 -41.75 20.51
CA GLY A 512 37.57 -40.69 20.80
C GLY A 512 36.71 -41.03 22.03
N VAL A 513 36.22 -39.99 22.71
CA VAL A 513 35.51 -40.11 24.00
C VAL A 513 34.28 -41.04 23.93
N LEU A 514 33.68 -41.18 22.75
CA LEU A 514 32.51 -42.00 22.44
C LEU A 514 32.84 -43.22 21.56
N LEU A 515 34.10 -43.63 21.47
CA LEU A 515 34.48 -44.85 20.77
C LEU A 515 33.72 -46.05 21.36
N GLY A 516 32.98 -46.77 20.51
CA GLY A 516 32.15 -47.90 20.90
C GLY A 516 30.79 -47.55 21.52
N ASP A 517 30.39 -46.28 21.57
CA ASP A 517 29.06 -45.89 22.04
C ASP A 517 27.98 -46.24 20.99
N SER A 518 27.01 -47.07 21.39
CA SER A 518 25.97 -47.59 20.49
C SER A 518 24.97 -46.52 20.04
N THR A 519 24.77 -45.46 20.83
CA THR A 519 23.88 -44.35 20.48
C THR A 519 24.46 -43.54 19.33
N ALA A 520 25.75 -43.19 19.41
CA ALA A 520 26.44 -42.47 18.34
C ALA A 520 26.46 -43.26 17.02
N GLN A 521 26.69 -44.58 17.07
CA GLN A 521 26.67 -45.45 15.88
C GLN A 521 25.25 -45.58 15.28
N SER A 522 24.22 -45.69 16.12
CA SER A 522 22.82 -45.76 15.67
C SER A 522 22.38 -44.48 14.97
N ILE A 523 22.73 -43.31 15.51
CA ILE A 523 22.44 -42.00 14.88
C ILE A 523 23.09 -41.92 13.50
N GLN A 524 24.38 -42.25 13.40
CA GLN A 524 25.12 -42.26 12.13
C GLN A 524 24.50 -43.22 11.11
N SER A 525 24.13 -44.44 11.54
CA SER A 525 23.50 -45.43 10.66
C SER A 525 22.12 -45.01 10.19
N GLN A 526 21.29 -44.43 11.07
CA GLN A 526 19.93 -44.00 10.73
C GLN A 526 19.95 -42.79 9.79
N LEU A 527 20.81 -41.80 10.04
CA LEU A 527 20.98 -40.65 9.13
C LEU A 527 21.44 -41.09 7.75
N ARG A 528 22.45 -41.97 7.66
CA ARG A 528 22.94 -42.49 6.37
C ARG A 528 21.89 -43.33 5.65
N LYS A 529 21.16 -44.18 6.37
CA LYS A 529 20.06 -44.97 5.79
C LYS A 529 18.98 -44.07 5.22
N GLN A 530 18.61 -43.01 5.94
CA GLN A 530 17.58 -42.07 5.48
C GLN A 530 18.03 -41.30 4.24
N LEU A 531 19.27 -40.77 4.23
CA LEU A 531 19.83 -40.03 3.10
C LEU A 531 20.06 -40.89 1.85
N GLY A 532 20.25 -42.20 2.01
CA GLY A 532 20.44 -43.14 0.90
C GLY A 532 19.16 -43.77 0.35
N ALA A 533 18.03 -43.67 1.08
CA ALA A 533 16.76 -44.24 0.65
C ALA A 533 16.08 -43.36 -0.41
N PRO A 534 15.46 -43.92 -1.46
CA PRO A 534 14.70 -43.13 -2.44
C PRO A 534 13.39 -42.60 -1.82
N ILE A 535 13.02 -41.36 -2.17
CA ILE A 535 11.75 -40.76 -1.75
C ILE A 535 10.60 -41.32 -2.60
N THR A 536 9.51 -41.73 -1.94
CA THR A 536 8.29 -42.24 -2.57
C THR A 536 7.19 -41.17 -2.62
N GLY A 537 6.22 -41.33 -3.53
CA GLY A 537 5.12 -40.37 -3.73
C GLY A 537 5.46 -39.18 -4.65
N LEU A 538 6.70 -39.11 -5.14
CA LEU A 538 7.11 -38.17 -6.18
C LEU A 538 6.70 -38.70 -7.56
N ASN A 539 5.91 -37.93 -8.29
CA ASN A 539 5.59 -38.21 -9.69
C ASN A 539 6.66 -37.57 -10.62
N SER A 540 7.95 -37.77 -10.28
CA SER A 540 9.10 -37.17 -10.97
C SER A 540 10.28 -38.16 -11.09
N SER A 541 11.24 -37.85 -11.97
CA SER A 541 12.47 -38.63 -12.15
C SER A 541 13.52 -38.39 -11.05
N LEU A 542 13.35 -37.36 -10.21
CA LEU A 542 14.21 -37.04 -9.08
C LEU A 542 13.68 -37.72 -7.81
N SER A 543 14.27 -38.85 -7.43
CA SER A 543 13.92 -39.60 -6.22
C SER A 543 15.08 -39.78 -5.24
N THR A 544 16.30 -39.39 -5.63
CA THR A 544 17.53 -39.55 -4.82
C THR A 544 18.40 -38.30 -4.80
N LEU A 545 19.18 -38.10 -3.73
CA LEU A 545 20.10 -36.96 -3.57
C LEU A 545 21.23 -36.92 -4.62
N SER A 546 21.67 -38.08 -5.12
CA SER A 546 22.74 -38.15 -6.14
C SER A 546 22.33 -37.53 -7.47
N GLN A 547 21.04 -37.57 -7.81
CA GLN A 547 20.49 -36.97 -9.03
C GLN A 547 20.51 -35.44 -9.00
N VAL A 548 20.52 -34.82 -7.81
CA VAL A 548 20.70 -33.36 -7.63
C VAL A 548 22.16 -32.98 -7.34
N GLY A 549 23.10 -33.91 -7.50
CA GLY A 549 24.54 -33.66 -7.35
C GLY A 549 25.08 -33.84 -5.93
N ILE A 550 24.29 -34.34 -4.98
CA ILE A 550 24.74 -34.58 -3.59
C ILE A 550 25.10 -36.07 -3.45
N SER A 551 26.37 -36.38 -3.16
CA SER A 551 26.85 -37.76 -3.08
C SER A 551 27.71 -38.01 -1.85
N PHE A 552 27.70 -39.25 -1.36
CA PHE A 552 28.54 -39.70 -0.26
C PHE A 552 29.98 -39.95 -0.70
N GLN A 553 30.92 -39.55 0.13
CA GLN A 553 32.34 -39.88 0.03
C GLN A 553 32.68 -41.12 0.88
N LYS A 554 33.90 -41.65 0.71
CA LYS A 554 34.37 -42.85 1.43
C LYS A 554 34.43 -42.65 2.95
N ASP A 555 34.66 -41.42 3.41
CA ASP A 555 34.62 -41.02 4.83
C ASP A 555 33.18 -40.79 5.34
N GLY A 556 32.20 -40.88 4.45
CA GLY A 556 30.79 -40.64 4.68
C GLY A 556 30.41 -39.17 4.86
N SER A 557 31.27 -38.22 4.47
CA SER A 557 30.88 -36.84 4.21
C SER A 557 30.06 -36.74 2.91
N LEU A 558 29.34 -35.63 2.76
CA LEU A 558 28.61 -35.28 1.54
C LEU A 558 29.42 -34.29 0.70
N THR A 559 29.44 -34.49 -0.61
CA THR A 559 29.95 -33.51 -1.58
C THR A 559 28.84 -33.05 -2.51
N LEU A 560 28.90 -31.77 -2.89
CA LEU A 560 27.99 -31.17 -3.85
C LEU A 560 28.69 -30.90 -5.19
N ASP A 561 28.20 -31.52 -6.26
CA ASP A 561 28.54 -31.15 -7.62
C ASP A 561 27.64 -29.99 -8.07
N SER A 562 28.19 -28.77 -8.03
CA SER A 562 27.47 -27.55 -8.39
C SER A 562 26.95 -27.57 -9.83
N SER A 563 27.65 -28.24 -10.76
CA SER A 563 27.24 -28.31 -12.16
C SER A 563 26.02 -29.22 -12.36
N LYS A 564 25.94 -30.33 -11.63
CA LYS A 564 24.76 -31.20 -11.60
C LYS A 564 23.58 -30.53 -10.90
N LEU A 565 23.85 -29.81 -9.81
CA LEU A 565 22.83 -29.04 -9.12
C LEU A 565 22.24 -27.97 -10.04
N ASP A 566 23.08 -27.22 -10.75
CA ASP A 566 22.65 -26.19 -11.70
C ASP A 566 21.77 -26.79 -12.81
N LYS A 567 22.18 -27.92 -13.39
CA LYS A 567 21.37 -28.64 -14.38
C LYS A 567 20.03 -29.11 -13.82
N ALA A 568 20.03 -29.67 -12.60
CA ALA A 568 18.80 -30.14 -11.95
C ALA A 568 17.86 -28.97 -11.66
N ILE A 569 18.38 -27.84 -11.17
CA ILE A 569 17.62 -26.61 -10.87
C ILE A 569 17.02 -26.03 -12.15
N SER A 570 17.79 -25.94 -13.24
CA SER A 570 17.30 -25.39 -14.51
C SER A 570 16.23 -26.27 -15.15
N ALA A 571 16.41 -27.60 -15.14
CA ALA A 571 15.49 -28.53 -15.80
C ALA A 571 14.23 -28.85 -14.96
N ASN A 572 14.38 -29.07 -13.65
CA ASN A 572 13.36 -29.68 -12.80
C ASN A 572 13.16 -28.93 -11.47
N PHE A 573 13.15 -27.59 -11.51
CA PHE A 573 13.09 -26.71 -10.32
C PHE A 573 12.01 -27.11 -9.30
N THR A 574 10.81 -27.41 -9.77
CA THR A 574 9.66 -27.79 -8.93
C THR A 574 9.80 -29.17 -8.30
N ASP A 575 10.53 -30.08 -8.95
CA ASP A 575 10.67 -31.46 -8.49
C ASP A 575 11.74 -31.58 -7.40
N ILE A 576 12.72 -30.67 -7.39
CA ILE A 576 13.66 -30.52 -6.27
C ILE A 576 12.91 -30.19 -4.98
N ALA A 577 11.82 -29.42 -5.06
CA ALA A 577 10.98 -29.11 -3.90
C ALA A 577 10.47 -30.39 -3.23
N GLY A 578 9.90 -31.31 -4.02
CA GLY A 578 9.37 -32.56 -3.47
C GLY A 578 10.46 -33.53 -2.99
N LEU A 579 11.72 -33.36 -3.44
CA LEU A 579 12.85 -34.13 -2.94
C LEU A 579 13.23 -33.73 -1.51
N PHE A 580 13.11 -32.45 -1.14
CA PHE A 580 13.51 -31.96 0.19
C PHE A 580 12.32 -31.69 1.13
N SER A 581 11.23 -31.12 0.63
CA SER A 581 10.07 -30.70 1.42
C SER A 581 8.90 -31.68 1.35
N ALA A 582 7.92 -31.52 2.27
CA ALA A 582 6.64 -32.20 2.16
C ALA A 582 5.76 -31.44 1.16
N LEU A 583 5.43 -32.07 0.03
CA LEU A 583 4.76 -31.40 -1.09
C LEU A 583 3.54 -32.19 -1.53
N GLY A 584 2.41 -31.49 -1.69
CA GLY A 584 1.25 -31.96 -2.42
C GLY A 584 1.19 -31.38 -3.83
N LYS A 585 0.87 -32.19 -4.83
CA LYS A 585 0.61 -31.76 -6.22
C LYS A 585 -0.74 -32.31 -6.66
N ALA A 586 -1.66 -31.39 -6.93
CA ALA A 586 -2.97 -31.68 -7.51
C ALA A 586 -2.90 -31.68 -9.04
N THR A 587 -3.76 -32.48 -9.68
CA THR A 587 -3.95 -32.45 -11.13
C THR A 587 -4.88 -31.32 -11.60
N ASP A 588 -5.75 -30.83 -10.72
CA ASP A 588 -6.68 -29.73 -10.99
C ASP A 588 -6.03 -28.37 -10.69
N SER A 589 -6.14 -27.42 -11.62
CA SER A 589 -5.54 -26.09 -11.51
C SER A 589 -6.19 -25.18 -10.46
N ASN A 590 -7.42 -25.45 -10.02
CA ASN A 590 -8.10 -24.71 -8.95
C ASN A 590 -7.93 -25.34 -7.57
N VAL A 591 -7.06 -26.35 -7.46
CA VAL A 591 -6.76 -27.03 -6.20
C VAL A 591 -5.29 -26.81 -5.86
N ALA A 592 -5.04 -26.18 -4.71
CA ALA A 592 -3.70 -25.90 -4.24
C ALA A 592 -3.41 -26.66 -2.94
N PHE A 593 -2.21 -27.25 -2.83
CA PHE A 593 -1.72 -27.78 -1.56
C PHE A 593 -1.34 -26.62 -0.62
N THR A 594 -1.85 -26.64 0.61
CA THR A 594 -1.57 -25.62 1.62
C THR A 594 -0.59 -26.13 2.66
N SER A 595 -0.88 -27.27 3.29
CA SER A 595 -0.05 -27.82 4.38
C SER A 595 -0.31 -29.31 4.60
N SER A 596 0.53 -29.96 5.38
CA SER A 596 0.35 -31.35 5.85
C SER A 596 0.81 -31.51 7.30
N THR A 597 0.53 -32.66 7.90
CA THR A 597 1.01 -33.03 9.24
C THR A 597 1.89 -34.27 9.17
N ALA A 598 2.49 -34.67 10.30
CA ALA A 598 3.26 -35.92 10.39
C ALA A 598 2.42 -37.19 10.22
N ALA A 599 1.10 -37.10 10.37
CA ALA A 599 0.19 -38.21 10.14
C ALA A 599 -0.07 -38.45 8.64
N THR A 600 0.15 -37.45 7.79
CA THR A 600 -0.08 -37.55 6.35
C THR A 600 0.89 -38.53 5.71
N LYS A 601 0.39 -39.61 5.10
CA LYS A 601 1.24 -40.61 4.45
C LYS A 601 1.59 -40.20 3.00
N PRO A 602 2.78 -40.53 2.47
CA PRO A 602 3.06 -40.37 1.04
C PRO A 602 2.13 -41.25 0.18
N GLY A 603 1.59 -40.72 -0.92
CA GLY A 603 0.66 -41.44 -1.80
C GLY A 603 -0.12 -40.54 -2.75
N SER A 604 -1.02 -41.12 -3.53
CA SER A 604 -1.94 -40.40 -4.43
C SER A 604 -3.38 -40.57 -3.95
N TYR A 605 -4.11 -39.45 -3.86
CA TYR A 605 -5.47 -39.39 -3.32
C TYR A 605 -6.44 -38.82 -4.35
N GLU A 606 -7.48 -39.56 -4.71
CA GLU A 606 -8.59 -39.05 -5.55
C GLU A 606 -9.39 -37.98 -4.79
N LEU A 607 -9.67 -36.85 -5.44
CA LEU A 607 -10.41 -35.72 -4.88
C LEU A 607 -11.81 -35.64 -5.52
N THR A 608 -12.84 -35.55 -4.70
CA THR A 608 -14.23 -35.29 -5.14
C THR A 608 -14.85 -34.18 -4.31
N ILE A 609 -15.49 -33.20 -4.94
CA ILE A 609 -16.17 -32.08 -4.28
C ILE A 609 -17.67 -32.28 -4.31
N THR A 610 -18.32 -32.24 -3.14
CA THR A 610 -19.77 -32.40 -2.99
C THR A 610 -20.50 -31.08 -2.79
N THR A 611 -19.82 -30.05 -2.27
CA THR A 611 -20.39 -28.70 -2.08
C THR A 611 -19.29 -27.66 -2.24
N MET A 612 -19.58 -26.58 -2.97
CA MET A 612 -18.65 -25.46 -3.14
C MET A 612 -18.83 -24.42 -2.04
N ALA A 613 -17.74 -23.71 -1.72
CA ALA A 613 -17.79 -22.62 -0.75
C ALA A 613 -18.55 -21.41 -1.32
N SER A 614 -19.34 -20.73 -0.48
CA SER A 614 -20.06 -19.50 -0.84
C SER A 614 -19.83 -18.37 0.16
N GLN A 615 -20.06 -17.13 -0.28
CA GLN A 615 -19.98 -15.93 0.58
C GLN A 615 -21.36 -15.62 1.16
N GLY A 616 -21.36 -15.06 2.36
CA GLY A 616 -22.56 -14.50 2.98
C GLY A 616 -22.94 -13.16 2.35
N SER A 617 -24.22 -12.95 2.09
CA SER A 617 -24.71 -11.77 1.38
C SER A 617 -26.10 -11.33 1.84
N ILE A 618 -26.46 -10.08 1.55
CA ILE A 618 -27.81 -9.55 1.66
C ILE A 618 -28.13 -8.80 0.38
N THR A 619 -29.29 -9.08 -0.21
CA THR A 619 -29.77 -8.45 -1.45
C THR A 619 -31.06 -7.72 -1.16
N SER A 620 -31.20 -6.47 -1.61
CA SER A 620 -32.41 -5.66 -1.39
C SER A 620 -33.66 -6.37 -1.93
N ALA A 621 -34.77 -6.25 -1.20
CA ALA A 621 -36.02 -6.91 -1.58
C ALA A 621 -36.53 -6.39 -2.93
N ALA A 622 -36.54 -5.07 -3.09
CA ALA A 622 -36.95 -4.35 -4.29
C ALA A 622 -35.77 -3.81 -5.10
N VAL A 623 -36.06 -3.45 -6.35
CA VAL A 623 -35.16 -2.70 -7.24
C VAL A 623 -34.95 -1.30 -6.65
N MET A 624 -33.72 -0.79 -6.69
CA MET A 624 -33.42 0.54 -6.14
C MET A 624 -34.04 1.64 -7.02
N PRO A 625 -34.69 2.66 -6.44
CA PRO A 625 -35.20 3.81 -7.19
C PRO A 625 -34.07 4.62 -7.83
N ALA A 626 -34.41 5.45 -8.81
CA ALA A 626 -33.44 6.28 -9.55
C ALA A 626 -32.57 7.16 -8.63
N THR A 627 -33.13 7.61 -7.51
CA THR A 627 -32.39 8.27 -6.43
C THR A 627 -32.93 7.82 -5.06
N THR A 628 -32.05 7.78 -4.06
CA THR A 628 -32.38 7.45 -2.65
C THR A 628 -31.76 8.52 -1.75
N THR A 629 -32.54 9.06 -0.80
CA THR A 629 -32.05 10.10 0.13
C THR A 629 -31.73 9.52 1.50
N ILE A 630 -30.53 9.81 2.00
CA ILE A 630 -30.09 9.53 3.38
C ILE A 630 -30.20 10.82 4.19
N GLY A 631 -30.87 10.75 5.35
CA GLY A 631 -31.02 11.86 6.29
C GLY A 631 -29.74 12.17 7.06
N SER A 632 -29.70 13.36 7.68
CA SER A 632 -28.62 13.74 8.60
C SER A 632 -28.51 12.76 9.78
N ASP A 633 -27.30 12.63 10.32
CA ASP A 633 -27.00 11.79 11.49
C ASP A 633 -27.41 10.31 11.35
N THR A 634 -27.37 9.77 10.12
CA THR A 634 -27.69 8.36 9.88
C THR A 634 -26.58 7.44 10.36
N THR A 635 -26.91 6.52 11.27
CA THR A 635 -25.98 5.52 11.81
C THR A 635 -26.60 4.11 11.81
N TRP A 636 -25.81 3.11 11.42
CA TRP A 636 -26.20 1.69 11.40
C TRP A 636 -25.27 0.86 12.28
N SER A 637 -25.80 -0.16 12.95
CA SER A 637 -24.98 -1.14 13.67
C SER A 637 -24.86 -2.40 12.81
N ILE A 638 -23.63 -2.71 12.38
CA ILE A 638 -23.31 -3.77 11.43
C ILE A 638 -22.46 -4.83 12.10
N THR A 639 -22.80 -6.10 11.88
CA THR A 639 -22.01 -7.26 12.28
C THR A 639 -21.51 -8.00 11.04
N LEU A 640 -20.21 -8.29 10.98
CA LEU A 640 -19.56 -8.96 9.85
C LEU A 640 -18.74 -10.17 10.30
N ASN A 641 -18.87 -11.27 9.55
CA ASN A 641 -18.03 -12.47 9.66
C ASN A 641 -17.96 -13.08 11.07
N ASP A 642 -19.11 -13.10 11.75
CA ASP A 642 -19.17 -13.45 13.15
C ASP A 642 -19.38 -14.94 13.40
N THR A 643 -19.04 -15.39 14.60
CA THR A 643 -19.33 -16.73 15.11
C THR A 643 -20.53 -16.66 16.03
N GLU A 644 -21.27 -17.76 16.18
CA GLU A 644 -22.36 -17.84 17.16
C GLU A 644 -21.85 -18.47 18.47
N PRO A 645 -21.99 -17.83 19.64
CA PRO A 645 -22.62 -16.52 19.87
C PRO A 645 -21.73 -15.33 19.45
N SER A 646 -22.39 -14.24 19.03
CA SER A 646 -21.78 -13.04 18.46
C SER A 646 -20.65 -12.45 19.32
N ALA A 647 -19.52 -12.12 18.70
CA ALA A 647 -18.40 -11.47 19.36
C ALA A 647 -18.44 -9.96 19.12
N ALA A 648 -18.46 -9.15 20.18
CA ALA A 648 -18.54 -7.67 20.09
C ALA A 648 -17.49 -7.02 19.16
N LYS A 649 -16.34 -7.66 18.95
CA LYS A 649 -15.28 -7.21 18.02
C LYS A 649 -15.71 -7.20 16.54
N ASN A 650 -16.72 -8.00 16.19
CA ASN A 650 -17.24 -8.17 14.83
C ASN A 650 -18.44 -7.24 14.56
N THR A 651 -18.83 -6.41 15.53
CA THR A 651 -19.91 -5.44 15.43
C THR A 651 -19.38 -4.02 15.57
N ALA A 652 -19.85 -3.09 14.73
CA ALA A 652 -19.48 -1.68 14.82
C ALA A 652 -20.62 -0.75 14.36
N GLN A 653 -20.64 0.47 14.90
CA GLN A 653 -21.45 1.55 14.36
C GLN A 653 -20.80 2.14 13.10
N VAL A 654 -21.62 2.34 12.08
CA VAL A 654 -21.23 2.84 10.76
C VAL A 654 -22.08 4.07 10.47
N VAL A 655 -21.44 5.20 10.23
CA VAL A 655 -22.12 6.44 9.85
C VAL A 655 -22.30 6.44 8.33
N ILE A 656 -23.52 6.68 7.85
CA ILE A 656 -23.80 6.82 6.42
C ILE A 656 -23.98 8.32 6.11
N PRO A 657 -23.16 8.92 5.22
CA PRO A 657 -23.26 10.33 4.89
C PRO A 657 -24.64 10.73 4.34
N ALA A 658 -25.18 11.85 4.82
CA ALA A 658 -26.44 12.41 4.33
C ALA A 658 -26.30 12.92 2.89
N GLY A 659 -27.35 12.73 2.08
CA GLY A 659 -27.35 13.12 0.68
C GLY A 659 -28.34 12.32 -0.17
N THR A 660 -28.45 12.67 -1.44
CA THR A 660 -29.28 11.96 -2.41
C THR A 660 -28.39 11.25 -3.43
N TYR A 661 -28.56 9.94 -3.56
CA TYR A 661 -27.65 9.06 -4.30
C TYR A 661 -28.37 8.24 -5.35
N THR A 662 -27.75 8.09 -6.52
CA THR A 662 -28.14 7.05 -7.49
C THR A 662 -27.82 5.64 -6.95
N PRO A 663 -28.39 4.55 -7.50
CA PRO A 663 -28.09 3.19 -7.05
C PRO A 663 -26.59 2.85 -7.01
N ALA A 664 -25.83 3.25 -8.02
CA ALA A 664 -24.38 3.02 -8.08
C ALA A 664 -23.61 3.83 -7.01
N GLN A 665 -24.00 5.08 -6.78
CA GLN A 665 -23.44 5.92 -5.72
C GLN A 665 -23.81 5.38 -4.34
N MET A 666 -25.02 4.86 -4.16
CA MET A 666 -25.45 4.28 -2.89
C MET A 666 -24.66 3.02 -2.54
N ALA A 667 -24.49 2.08 -3.48
CA ALA A 667 -23.65 0.91 -3.28
C ALA A 667 -22.22 1.31 -2.88
N SER A 668 -21.67 2.28 -3.61
CA SER A 668 -20.37 2.89 -3.34
C SER A 668 -20.28 3.45 -1.92
N ILE A 669 -21.26 4.24 -1.48
CA ILE A 669 -21.25 4.88 -0.16
C ILE A 669 -21.38 3.85 0.96
N ILE A 670 -22.21 2.83 0.79
CA ILE A 670 -22.36 1.77 1.80
C ILE A 670 -21.05 0.99 1.91
N GLN A 671 -20.44 0.61 0.79
CA GLN A 671 -19.16 -0.10 0.80
C GLN A 671 -18.06 0.71 1.48
N SER A 672 -17.91 1.99 1.13
CA SER A 672 -16.90 2.88 1.72
C SER A 672 -17.12 3.12 3.20
N SER A 673 -18.38 3.36 3.60
CA SER A 673 -18.71 3.62 5.00
C SER A 673 -18.40 2.39 5.86
N ILE A 674 -18.71 1.19 5.38
CA ILE A 674 -18.41 -0.06 6.11
C ILE A 674 -16.90 -0.35 6.12
N ASN A 675 -16.25 -0.36 4.96
CA ASN A 675 -14.83 -0.71 4.87
C ASN A 675 -13.91 0.35 5.50
N GLY A 676 -14.39 1.58 5.69
CA GLY A 676 -13.69 2.65 6.40
C GLY A 676 -13.64 2.47 7.92
N VAL A 677 -14.42 1.55 8.49
CA VAL A 677 -14.47 1.33 9.94
C VAL A 677 -13.24 0.54 10.40
N LYS A 678 -12.46 1.14 11.31
CA LYS A 678 -11.19 0.57 11.77
C LYS A 678 -11.30 -0.83 12.39
N SER A 679 -12.36 -1.09 13.15
CA SER A 679 -12.55 -2.41 13.80
C SER A 679 -12.74 -3.54 12.78
N PHE A 680 -13.33 -3.27 11.61
CA PHE A 680 -13.47 -4.28 10.56
C PHE A 680 -12.16 -4.50 9.81
N SER A 681 -11.45 -3.43 9.47
CA SER A 681 -10.17 -3.53 8.77
C SER A 681 -9.08 -4.19 9.61
N ASP A 682 -9.00 -3.90 10.92
CA ASP A 682 -8.10 -4.60 11.86
C ASP A 682 -8.38 -6.12 11.94
N ASN A 683 -9.64 -6.52 11.75
CA ASN A 683 -10.08 -7.92 11.75
C ASN A 683 -10.04 -8.58 10.36
N GLY A 684 -9.54 -7.89 9.33
CA GLY A 684 -9.51 -8.38 7.95
C GLY A 684 -10.90 -8.64 7.35
N SER A 685 -11.93 -7.99 7.88
CA SER A 685 -13.30 -8.09 7.39
C SER A 685 -13.60 -6.94 6.45
N THR A 686 -14.03 -7.25 5.24
CA THR A 686 -14.44 -6.26 4.25
C THR A 686 -15.70 -6.73 3.55
N VAL A 687 -16.41 -5.79 2.93
CA VAL A 687 -17.59 -6.07 2.10
C VAL A 687 -17.40 -5.54 0.69
N SER A 688 -18.12 -6.16 -0.25
CA SER A 688 -18.38 -5.62 -1.58
C SER A 688 -19.86 -5.25 -1.69
N ALA A 689 -20.16 -4.04 -2.15
CA ALA A 689 -21.52 -3.62 -2.47
C ALA A 689 -21.63 -3.34 -3.97
N SER A 690 -22.69 -3.85 -4.60
CA SER A 690 -22.94 -3.68 -6.02
C SER A 690 -24.43 -3.62 -6.31
N VAL A 691 -24.79 -3.13 -7.50
CA VAL A 691 -26.14 -3.29 -8.03
C VAL A 691 -26.12 -4.44 -9.03
N ASP A 692 -26.95 -5.46 -8.82
CA ASP A 692 -27.02 -6.62 -9.71
C ASP A 692 -27.68 -6.29 -11.07
N GLY A 693 -27.70 -7.26 -11.99
CA GLY A 693 -28.32 -7.09 -13.31
C GLY A 693 -29.84 -6.84 -13.28
N ALA A 694 -30.49 -7.03 -12.13
CA ALA A 694 -31.90 -6.73 -11.91
C ALA A 694 -32.12 -5.35 -11.21
N GLY A 695 -31.06 -4.59 -10.95
CA GLY A 695 -31.13 -3.28 -10.29
C GLY A 695 -31.26 -3.35 -8.77
N LYS A 696 -30.98 -4.49 -8.14
CA LYS A 696 -31.03 -4.67 -6.68
C LYS A 696 -29.68 -4.44 -6.05
N LEU A 697 -29.67 -3.83 -4.86
CA LEU A 697 -28.44 -3.64 -4.09
C LEU A 697 -28.04 -4.96 -3.43
N VAL A 698 -26.83 -5.44 -3.72
CA VAL A 698 -26.23 -6.64 -3.12
C VAL A 698 -25.03 -6.21 -2.28
N LEU A 699 -25.00 -6.64 -1.03
CA LEU A 699 -23.86 -6.52 -0.14
C LEU A 699 -23.35 -7.92 0.20
N ALA A 700 -22.10 -8.22 -0.07
CA ALA A 700 -21.48 -9.52 0.18
C ALA A 700 -20.19 -9.37 1.00
N SER A 701 -19.90 -10.35 1.85
CA SER A 701 -18.64 -10.42 2.59
C SER A 701 -17.51 -10.90 1.69
N SER A 702 -16.30 -10.43 1.92
CA SER A 702 -15.11 -10.95 1.23
C SER A 702 -14.70 -12.37 1.65
N ARG A 703 -15.21 -12.88 2.79
CA ARG A 703 -14.89 -14.21 3.29
C ARG A 703 -15.81 -15.27 2.71
N TYR A 704 -15.35 -16.52 2.72
CA TYR A 704 -16.12 -17.68 2.29
C TYR A 704 -16.39 -18.60 3.49
N GLY A 705 -17.44 -19.40 3.39
CA GLY A 705 -17.73 -20.43 4.38
C GLY A 705 -18.83 -20.07 5.36
N SER A 706 -19.03 -20.94 6.33
CA SER A 706 -20.02 -20.77 7.40
C SER A 706 -19.71 -19.58 8.33
N VAL A 707 -18.49 -19.08 8.37
CA VAL A 707 -18.18 -17.83 9.11
C VAL A 707 -18.58 -16.58 8.34
N SER A 708 -18.88 -16.69 7.04
CA SER A 708 -19.29 -15.54 6.24
C SER A 708 -20.76 -15.22 6.47
N ASN A 709 -21.02 -14.17 7.24
CA ASN A 709 -22.36 -13.64 7.50
C ASN A 709 -22.33 -12.11 7.60
N ILE A 710 -23.51 -11.51 7.46
CA ILE A 710 -23.75 -10.08 7.55
C ILE A 710 -25.03 -9.87 8.35
N ALA A 711 -25.02 -8.98 9.33
CA ALA A 711 -26.24 -8.49 9.97
C ALA A 711 -26.19 -6.96 10.04
N ILE A 712 -27.33 -6.31 9.79
CA ILE A 712 -27.45 -4.85 9.77
C ILE A 712 -28.67 -4.48 10.61
N SER A 713 -28.49 -3.52 11.53
CA SER A 713 -29.53 -3.03 12.42
C SER A 713 -29.53 -1.49 12.45
N SER A 714 -30.69 -0.90 12.72
CA SER A 714 -30.87 0.55 12.75
C SER A 714 -30.20 1.18 13.98
N GLY A 715 -29.52 2.31 13.78
CA GLY A 715 -29.16 3.25 14.85
C GLY A 715 -30.07 4.49 14.79
N THR A 716 -29.52 5.61 14.32
CA THR A 716 -30.23 6.90 14.13
C THR A 716 -30.42 7.22 12.64
N GLY A 717 -31.32 8.16 12.32
CA GLY A 717 -31.55 8.63 10.95
C GLY A 717 -32.30 7.64 10.05
N THR A 718 -31.86 7.48 8.79
CA THR A 718 -32.49 6.58 7.80
C THR A 718 -32.26 5.11 8.14
N ALA A 719 -33.31 4.28 8.15
CA ALA A 719 -33.21 2.89 8.57
C ALA A 719 -32.66 1.98 7.45
N PRO A 720 -31.88 0.93 7.76
CA PRO A 720 -31.43 -0.04 6.75
C PRO A 720 -32.58 -0.71 5.99
N THR A 721 -33.74 -0.85 6.64
CA THR A 721 -34.97 -1.40 6.04
C THR A 721 -35.49 -0.56 4.89
N ASP A 722 -35.17 0.73 4.83
CA ASP A 722 -35.58 1.61 3.74
C ASP A 722 -34.82 1.27 2.43
N LEU A 723 -33.66 0.62 2.54
CA LEU A 723 -32.86 0.18 1.40
C LEU A 723 -33.01 -1.32 1.12
N PHE A 724 -32.85 -2.16 2.15
CA PHE A 724 -32.85 -3.61 1.98
C PHE A 724 -34.24 -4.24 2.08
N GLY A 725 -35.24 -3.53 2.60
CA GLY A 725 -36.58 -4.07 2.86
C GLY A 725 -36.55 -5.19 3.89
N ALA A 726 -37.48 -6.15 3.75
CA ALA A 726 -37.57 -7.34 4.61
C ALA A 726 -36.60 -8.48 4.20
N SER A 727 -35.58 -8.17 3.39
CA SER A 727 -34.61 -9.18 2.95
C SER A 727 -33.79 -9.71 4.12
N ALA A 728 -33.75 -11.03 4.27
CA ALA A 728 -32.89 -11.69 5.23
C ALA A 728 -31.49 -11.93 4.65
N PRO A 729 -30.41 -11.75 5.43
CA PRO A 729 -29.07 -12.12 5.01
C PRO A 729 -28.95 -13.64 4.82
N VAL A 730 -28.27 -14.05 3.76
CA VAL A 730 -27.91 -15.44 3.45
C VAL A 730 -26.50 -15.70 3.99
N LYS A 731 -26.34 -16.78 4.75
CA LYS A 731 -25.05 -17.23 5.29
C LYS A 731 -24.26 -18.02 4.24
N GLY A 732 -22.94 -17.85 4.22
CA GLY A 732 -22.06 -18.64 3.36
C GLY A 732 -22.00 -20.12 3.78
N THR A 733 -21.56 -20.98 2.86
CA THR A 733 -21.38 -22.44 3.04
C THR A 733 -19.92 -22.81 2.87
N ASP A 734 -19.43 -23.79 3.63
CA ASP A 734 -18.06 -24.31 3.51
C ASP A 734 -17.94 -25.29 2.33
N VAL A 735 -16.75 -25.43 1.76
CA VAL A 735 -16.45 -26.48 0.78
C VAL A 735 -16.55 -27.87 1.45
N ALA A 736 -17.15 -28.85 0.77
CA ALA A 736 -17.25 -30.23 1.25
C ALA A 736 -16.87 -31.23 0.16
N GLY A 737 -16.38 -32.42 0.54
CA GLY A 737 -15.92 -33.43 -0.40
C GLY A 737 -15.34 -34.69 0.24
N THR A 738 -14.60 -35.46 -0.57
CA THR A 738 -13.81 -36.62 -0.15
C THR A 738 -12.41 -36.58 -0.73
N LEU A 739 -11.44 -37.16 -0.03
CA LEU A 739 -10.05 -37.30 -0.45
C LEU A 739 -9.57 -38.75 -0.20
N GLY A 740 -9.14 -39.44 -1.25
CA GLY A 740 -8.86 -40.87 -1.20
C GLY A 740 -10.09 -41.71 -0.83
N GLY A 741 -11.29 -41.25 -1.20
CA GLY A 741 -12.56 -41.88 -0.85
C GLY A 741 -13.01 -41.69 0.60
N GLN A 742 -12.29 -40.93 1.42
CA GLN A 742 -12.64 -40.63 2.81
C GLN A 742 -13.18 -39.20 2.95
N PRO A 743 -14.12 -38.93 3.86
CA PRO A 743 -14.64 -37.58 4.09
C PRO A 743 -13.54 -36.65 4.61
N VAL A 744 -13.62 -35.38 4.22
CA VAL A 744 -12.69 -34.31 4.64
C VAL A 744 -13.44 -33.21 5.40
N ILE A 745 -12.72 -32.46 6.23
CA ILE A 745 -13.26 -31.34 7.02
C ILE A 745 -13.12 -30.06 6.20
N GLY A 746 -14.26 -29.43 5.91
CA GLY A 746 -14.35 -28.15 5.20
C GLY A 746 -14.30 -26.94 6.12
N SER A 747 -13.60 -25.89 5.71
CA SER A 747 -13.61 -24.57 6.36
C SER A 747 -13.33 -23.50 5.32
N GLY A 748 -14.32 -22.67 4.98
CA GLY A 748 -14.23 -21.72 3.88
C GLY A 748 -13.99 -22.44 2.56
N GLN A 749 -12.89 -22.08 1.88
CA GLN A 749 -12.41 -22.75 0.65
C GLN A 749 -11.42 -23.89 0.92
N THR A 750 -11.12 -24.20 2.18
CA THR A 750 -10.12 -25.20 2.52
C THR A 750 -10.74 -26.54 2.92
N LEU A 751 -10.19 -27.64 2.40
CA LEU A 751 -10.44 -29.01 2.83
C LEU A 751 -9.24 -29.57 3.60
N THR A 752 -9.51 -30.26 4.71
CA THR A 752 -8.48 -30.94 5.53
C THR A 752 -8.81 -32.43 5.66
N GLY A 753 -7.84 -33.29 5.39
CA GLY A 753 -7.97 -34.74 5.56
C GLY A 753 -8.32 -35.13 7.00
N ALA A 754 -9.32 -35.99 7.17
CA ALA A 754 -9.82 -36.37 8.48
C ALA A 754 -8.81 -37.20 9.29
N ALA A 755 -8.89 -37.06 10.62
CA ALA A 755 -8.04 -37.78 11.57
C ALA A 755 -8.12 -39.30 11.37
N GLY A 756 -6.98 -39.98 11.38
CA GLY A 756 -6.88 -41.43 11.18
C GLY A 756 -6.95 -41.93 9.74
N SER A 757 -7.25 -41.06 8.76
CA SER A 757 -7.18 -41.41 7.34
C SER A 757 -5.73 -41.40 6.82
N PRO A 758 -5.41 -42.07 5.70
CA PRO A 758 -4.09 -41.93 5.07
C PRO A 758 -3.73 -40.49 4.67
N ALA A 759 -4.73 -39.61 4.51
CA ALA A 759 -4.57 -38.20 4.20
C ALA A 759 -4.70 -37.28 5.44
N ASP A 760 -4.62 -37.83 6.66
CA ASP A 760 -4.77 -37.09 7.91
C ASP A 760 -3.88 -35.84 7.94
N GLY A 761 -4.53 -34.67 8.12
CA GLY A 761 -3.86 -33.38 8.19
C GLY A 761 -3.43 -32.78 6.85
N LEU A 762 -3.68 -33.46 5.72
CA LEU A 762 -3.46 -32.90 4.38
C LEU A 762 -4.48 -31.80 4.11
N LYS A 763 -4.00 -30.56 3.99
CA LYS A 763 -4.81 -29.36 3.78
C LYS A 763 -4.65 -28.87 2.33
N ILE A 764 -5.78 -28.71 1.64
CA ILE A 764 -5.84 -28.20 0.27
C ILE A 764 -6.88 -27.07 0.17
N GLU A 765 -6.62 -26.08 -0.68
CA GLU A 765 -7.52 -24.99 -0.97
C GLU A 765 -8.18 -25.18 -2.34
N VAL A 766 -9.49 -24.90 -2.42
CA VAL A 766 -10.32 -25.07 -3.60
C VAL A 766 -10.98 -23.73 -3.95
N THR A 767 -10.45 -23.05 -4.95
CA THR A 767 -10.83 -21.65 -5.25
C THR A 767 -11.99 -21.50 -6.22
N GLY A 768 -12.40 -22.58 -6.90
CA GLY A 768 -13.47 -22.54 -7.90
C GLY A 768 -13.64 -23.86 -8.66
N GLY A 769 -14.67 -23.96 -9.49
CA GLY A 769 -15.00 -25.16 -10.30
C GLY A 769 -16.39 -25.72 -10.02
N THR A 770 -16.74 -26.83 -10.69
CA THR A 770 -18.00 -27.56 -10.46
C THR A 770 -17.83 -28.62 -9.37
N THR A 771 -18.94 -29.03 -8.76
CA THR A 771 -18.98 -30.24 -7.92
C THR A 771 -18.73 -31.49 -8.78
N GLY A 772 -18.18 -32.56 -8.19
CA GLY A 772 -17.81 -33.80 -8.87
C GLY A 772 -16.37 -34.24 -8.63
N SER A 773 -15.89 -35.21 -9.41
CA SER A 773 -14.50 -35.69 -9.37
C SER A 773 -13.55 -34.64 -9.93
N ARG A 774 -12.43 -34.40 -9.24
CA ARG A 774 -11.44 -33.35 -9.53
C ARG A 774 -10.01 -33.88 -9.65
N GLY A 775 -9.88 -35.16 -10.03
CA GLY A 775 -8.59 -35.82 -10.24
C GLY A 775 -7.87 -36.16 -8.94
N THR A 776 -6.53 -36.16 -8.97
CA THR A 776 -5.71 -36.67 -7.85
C THR A 776 -4.84 -35.60 -7.20
N VAL A 777 -4.63 -35.75 -5.89
CA VAL A 777 -3.63 -35.04 -5.10
C VAL A 777 -2.55 -36.06 -4.73
N SER A 778 -1.38 -35.95 -5.35
CA SER A 778 -0.17 -36.70 -4.98
C SER A 778 0.56 -35.99 -3.84
N PHE A 779 1.06 -36.74 -2.86
CA PHE A 779 1.80 -36.20 -1.71
C PHE A 779 3.09 -36.98 -1.48
N SER A 780 4.19 -36.25 -1.29
CA SER A 780 5.51 -36.80 -0.96
C SER A 780 6.06 -36.18 0.32
N GLN A 781 6.89 -36.95 1.04
CA GLN A 781 7.68 -36.45 2.18
C GLN A 781 9.16 -36.44 1.77
N GLY A 782 9.72 -35.26 1.54
CA GLY A 782 11.14 -35.11 1.16
C GLY A 782 12.14 -35.35 2.30
N TYR A 783 13.43 -35.35 1.95
CA TYR A 783 14.54 -35.62 2.87
C TYR A 783 14.60 -34.63 4.04
N ALA A 784 14.41 -33.33 3.81
CA ALA A 784 14.50 -32.34 4.90
C ALA A 784 13.41 -32.56 5.94
N TYR A 785 12.20 -32.94 5.51
CA TYR A 785 11.11 -33.31 6.41
C TYR A 785 11.45 -34.57 7.22
N GLN A 786 11.86 -35.65 6.55
CA GLN A 786 12.18 -36.93 7.20
C GLN A 786 13.38 -36.82 8.16
N LEU A 787 14.42 -36.09 7.76
CA LEU A 787 15.60 -35.82 8.58
C LEU A 787 15.29 -34.91 9.76
N ASN A 788 14.36 -33.96 9.61
CA ASN A 788 13.90 -33.13 10.73
C ASN A 788 13.15 -33.96 11.77
N ASN A 789 12.29 -34.88 11.33
CA ASN A 789 11.61 -35.83 12.23
C ASN A 789 12.61 -36.76 12.93
N LEU A 790 13.64 -37.22 12.19
CA LEU A 790 14.70 -38.06 12.74
C LEU A 790 15.59 -37.29 13.74
N ALA A 791 15.95 -36.04 13.45
CA ALA A 791 16.68 -35.18 14.39
C ALA A 791 15.84 -34.92 15.65
N THR A 792 14.52 -34.71 15.50
CA THR A 792 13.59 -34.57 16.61
C THR A 792 13.53 -35.84 17.46
N SER A 793 13.57 -37.04 16.87
CA SER A 793 13.61 -38.30 17.64
C SER A 793 14.94 -38.53 18.37
N PHE A 794 16.02 -37.85 17.96
CA PHE A 794 17.28 -37.87 18.70
C PHE A 794 17.32 -36.87 19.86
N LEU A 795 16.78 -35.67 19.64
CA LEU A 795 16.85 -34.52 20.54
C LEU A 795 15.66 -34.38 21.49
N GLY A 796 14.53 -35.01 21.20
CA GLY A 796 13.30 -34.89 21.97
C GLY A 796 13.47 -35.27 23.45
N THR A 797 12.43 -35.00 24.25
CA THR A 797 12.42 -35.30 25.70
C THR A 797 12.75 -36.76 26.02
N ASP A 798 12.28 -37.65 25.15
CA ASP A 798 12.49 -39.11 25.18
C ASP A 798 13.43 -39.57 24.06
N GLY A 799 14.19 -38.65 23.47
CA GLY A 799 15.10 -38.91 22.38
C GLY A 799 16.35 -39.67 22.82
N MET A 800 17.03 -40.31 21.85
CA MET A 800 18.18 -41.18 22.13
C MET A 800 19.33 -40.44 22.85
N ILE A 801 19.65 -39.21 22.43
CA ILE A 801 20.74 -38.41 23.03
C ILE A 801 20.34 -37.94 24.42
N THR A 802 19.10 -37.48 24.57
CA THR A 802 18.55 -37.01 25.85
C THR A 802 18.55 -38.13 26.88
N ASN A 803 18.06 -39.33 26.52
CA ASN A 803 18.04 -40.48 27.41
C ASN A 803 19.45 -40.98 27.76
N ARG A 804 20.38 -41.01 26.80
CA ARG A 804 21.78 -41.34 27.07
C ARG A 804 22.43 -40.34 28.03
N SER A 805 22.17 -39.05 27.84
CA SER A 805 22.68 -37.98 28.70
C SER A 805 22.11 -38.07 30.12
N LYS A 806 20.81 -38.33 30.27
CA LYS A 806 20.17 -38.62 31.57
C LYS A 806 20.84 -39.80 32.26
N GLY A 807 21.04 -40.92 31.55
CA GLY A 807 21.69 -42.11 32.11
C GLY A 807 23.15 -41.89 32.53
N LEU A 808 23.92 -41.11 31.75
CA LEU A 808 25.28 -40.71 32.11
C LEU A 808 25.29 -39.83 33.37
N ASN A 809 24.37 -38.86 33.47
CA ASN A 809 24.25 -37.98 34.63
C ASN A 809 23.87 -38.74 35.90
N GLU A 810 22.93 -39.67 35.82
CA GLU A 810 22.57 -40.54 36.96
C GLU A 810 23.73 -41.45 37.38
N THR A 811 24.52 -41.94 36.42
CA THR A 811 25.74 -42.70 36.73
C THR A 811 26.77 -41.83 37.46
N ILE A 812 26.97 -40.58 37.03
CA ILE A 812 27.86 -39.61 37.70
C ILE A 812 27.39 -39.37 39.15
N LYS A 813 26.09 -39.14 39.37
CA LYS A 813 25.53 -38.97 40.71
C LYS A 813 25.73 -40.20 41.59
N SER A 814 25.52 -41.40 41.04
CA SER A 814 25.73 -42.65 41.75
C SER A 814 27.20 -42.83 42.17
N ILE A 815 28.15 -42.52 41.28
CA ILE A 815 29.58 -42.56 41.58
C ILE A 815 29.95 -41.52 42.64
N ALA A 816 29.40 -40.31 42.57
CA ALA A 816 29.62 -39.27 43.58
C ALA A 816 29.15 -39.75 44.97
N THR A 817 27.95 -40.32 45.06
CA THR A 817 27.43 -40.91 46.31
C THR A 817 28.32 -42.05 46.82
N GLN A 818 28.85 -42.90 45.93
CA GLN A 818 29.77 -43.97 46.32
C GLN A 818 31.10 -43.42 46.84
N ARG A 819 31.63 -42.38 46.19
CA ARG A 819 32.84 -41.68 46.62
C ARG A 819 32.64 -41.06 48.00
N ASP A 820 31.53 -40.38 48.23
CA ASP A 820 31.25 -39.71 49.50
C ASP A 820 31.12 -40.73 50.64
N LYS A 821 30.38 -41.83 50.44
CA LYS A 821 30.32 -42.95 51.40
C LYS A 821 31.69 -43.55 51.69
N PHE A 822 32.56 -43.67 50.69
CA PHE A 822 33.92 -44.17 50.88
C PHE A 822 34.78 -43.16 51.64
N SER A 823 34.61 -41.87 51.38
CA SER A 823 35.27 -40.78 52.11
C SER A 823 34.88 -40.79 53.59
N ASP A 824 33.60 -40.96 53.90
CA ASP A 824 33.12 -41.07 55.29
C ASP A 824 33.73 -42.29 55.99
N LYS A 825 33.80 -43.43 55.29
CA LYS A 825 34.47 -44.63 55.80
C LYS A 825 35.96 -44.39 56.11
N LEU A 826 36.66 -43.59 55.30
CA LEU A 826 38.05 -43.23 55.57
C LEU A 826 38.18 -42.36 56.83
N ASN A 827 37.26 -41.42 57.04
CA ASN A 827 37.22 -40.61 58.26
C ASN A 827 37.04 -41.49 59.52
N ASP A 828 36.13 -42.47 59.45
CA ASP A 828 35.91 -43.44 60.54
C ASP A 828 37.16 -44.29 60.83
N ILE A 829 37.84 -44.74 59.77
CA ILE A 829 39.09 -45.50 59.88
C ILE A 829 40.18 -44.63 60.53
N GLU A 830 40.30 -43.36 60.11
CA GLU A 830 41.26 -42.42 60.71
C GLU A 830 40.99 -42.21 62.21
N ALA A 831 39.73 -41.94 62.56
CA ALA A 831 39.31 -41.76 63.95
C ALA A 831 39.62 -43.01 64.79
N ARG A 832 39.38 -44.21 64.23
CA ARG A 832 39.71 -45.48 64.87
C ARG A 832 41.21 -45.64 65.07
N TYR A 833 42.03 -45.36 64.06
CA TYR A 833 43.49 -45.43 64.19
C TYR A 833 44.03 -44.43 65.21
N ARG A 834 43.52 -43.18 65.22
CA ARG A 834 43.88 -42.17 66.25
C ARG A 834 43.52 -42.64 67.66
N ALA A 835 42.33 -43.19 67.85
CA ALA A 835 41.90 -43.73 69.15
C ALA A 835 42.75 -44.92 69.60
N GLN A 836 43.11 -45.83 68.69
CA GLN A 836 44.02 -46.94 68.99
C GLN A 836 45.42 -46.44 69.37
N TYR A 837 45.94 -45.45 68.66
CA TYR A 837 47.25 -44.85 68.96
C TYR A 837 47.26 -44.16 70.32
N SER A 838 46.20 -43.41 70.66
CA SER A 838 46.07 -42.78 71.97
C SER A 838 45.97 -43.82 73.10
N ARG A 839 45.25 -44.93 72.90
CA ARG A 839 45.22 -46.05 73.87
C ARG A 839 46.58 -46.73 74.02
N LEU A 840 47.31 -46.90 72.92
CA LEU A 840 48.67 -47.43 72.94
C LEU A 840 49.59 -46.51 73.74
N ASP A 841 49.51 -45.20 73.53
CA ASP A 841 50.28 -44.19 74.25
C ASP A 841 49.96 -44.20 75.75
N VAL A 842 48.69 -44.29 76.14
CA VAL A 842 48.29 -44.49 77.55
C VAL A 842 48.85 -45.80 78.12
N SER A 843 48.87 -46.87 77.34
CA SER A 843 49.41 -48.18 77.76
C SER A 843 50.93 -48.13 77.90
N LEU A 844 51.63 -47.44 77.00
CA LEU A 844 53.07 -47.21 77.05
C LEU A 844 53.44 -46.34 78.25
N ASN A 845 52.70 -45.27 78.51
CA ASN A 845 52.89 -44.44 79.70
C ASN A 845 52.65 -45.24 80.99
N LYS A 846 51.64 -46.12 81.04
CA LYS A 846 51.44 -47.05 82.16
C LYS A 846 52.59 -48.03 82.31
N LEU A 847 53.12 -48.57 81.21
CA LEU A 847 54.28 -49.46 81.22
C LEU A 847 55.56 -48.75 81.68
N GLN A 848 55.78 -47.49 81.26
CA GLN A 848 56.88 -46.66 81.76
C GLN A 848 56.71 -46.29 83.24
N GLY A 849 55.47 -46.03 83.68
CA GLY A 849 55.15 -45.86 85.10
C GLY A 849 55.42 -47.12 85.91
N MET A 850 55.03 -48.30 85.40
CA MET A 850 55.35 -49.60 85.99
C MET A 850 56.86 -49.87 85.99
N GLN A 851 57.58 -49.56 84.92
CA GLN A 851 59.03 -49.66 84.86
C GLN A 851 59.67 -48.78 85.94
N SER A 852 59.21 -47.54 86.08
CA SER A 852 59.70 -46.61 87.11
C SER A 852 59.41 -47.12 88.53
N TYR A 853 58.20 -47.64 88.76
CA TYR A 853 57.80 -48.27 90.03
C TYR A 853 58.64 -49.52 90.35
N LEU A 854 58.83 -50.41 89.37
CA LEU A 854 59.67 -51.60 89.51
C LEU A 854 61.14 -51.22 89.75
N THR A 855 61.64 -50.17 89.09
CA THR A 855 62.99 -49.64 89.32
C THR A 855 63.13 -49.11 90.75
N GLN A 856 62.11 -48.40 91.27
CA GLN A 856 62.06 -47.93 92.66
C GLN A 856 61.98 -49.07 93.68
N GLN A 857 61.16 -50.10 93.42
CA GLN A 857 61.07 -51.30 94.27
C GLN A 857 62.36 -52.11 94.26
N LEU A 858 63.01 -52.29 93.11
CA LEU A 858 64.33 -52.92 93.03
C LEU A 858 65.39 -52.11 93.80
N ALA A 859 65.37 -50.78 93.70
CA ALA A 859 66.25 -49.91 94.47
C ALA A 859 65.99 -50.02 95.98
N ALA A 860 64.73 -50.13 96.42
CA ALA A 860 64.35 -50.34 97.81
C ALA A 860 64.77 -51.72 98.34
N ILE A 861 64.69 -52.78 97.52
CA ILE A 861 65.18 -54.12 97.86
C ILE A 861 66.72 -54.14 97.91
N ALA A 862 67.40 -53.40 97.02
CA ALA A 862 68.85 -53.24 97.06
C ALA A 862 69.34 -52.44 98.28
N ALA A 863 68.51 -51.53 98.83
CA ALA A 863 68.80 -50.77 100.05
C ALA A 863 68.54 -51.56 101.35
N ASN A 864 67.83 -52.69 101.29
CA ASN A 864 67.53 -53.58 102.43
C ASN A 864 68.44 -54.82 102.47
N ARG A 865 69.64 -54.74 101.87
CA ARG A 865 70.69 -55.76 101.98
C ARG A 865 71.79 -55.36 102.95
#